data_AF-A0A7Y4SWF2-F1
#
_entry.id   AF-A0A7Y4SWF2-F1
#
_cell.length_a   1.000
_cell.length_b   1.000
_cell.length_c   1.000
_cell.angle_alpha   90.00
_cell.angle_beta   90.00
_cell.angle_gamma   90.00
#
_symmetry.space_group_name_H-M   'P 1'
#
loop_
_entity.id
_entity.type
_entity.pdbx_description
1 polymer ?
#
loop_
_entity_poly.entity_id
_entity_poly.type
_entity_poly.pdbx_seq_one_letter_code
_entity_poly.pdbx_strand_id
1 'polypeptide(L)'
;MLRAHLIPAHTFALVLALAAVARGQGGSQPGPRDVGARESMWPAPSAEDWMKPCLVNFQRSWDDALAVAKETHKPILVCVNMDGEIASEHYAGIRYRQSDKAALYAPYVCVIASVYRHAPRDYDEQGRRILCPRFGSVTCGEHISIEPTLFEQFMDGRRIAPRHIGIELEQGQTELYDVFYAFDTDSVFQAIQDGAANRPPVPPVVRGDRALELRVASREREDRNAVEQAYLLGERMVRRRLLEAALVARELDHVDLLRLALFGLDVELAKLARVALAESDSEKAIDLIVEVLRVPMETIERERLLAALERLGEQFPRARTLAAVQQGLARPSRALDVDGWSEKLAGAEYPAPSEWSTIEARVEQGARASRAQPGDPALQLALSEAALALAIDPKTTRILAADYRTAPDYARLQFEDARRAARAAEDLGAIGWRVDAVIALSSYYLGEMEEAHARAAAAVEVLPTGETSWNAMAVLALFADARQQAILAAVKAGTSWPSEWLADVNAAYSVLAQHPLSVDHQAVAHHDFLKALGARARAAQVLEAGLARFPESWSLHERLRMQTLEERGIAGLEAVYSERLRRAPRAPGLEWFAGYAQLVTAEFYRRAGNPSEAVSAYERAIAHYEASIAENPASQPNSDHYVALALAGRARLAFEHGDHERAVLDLLAAFARKPAAAATLDGLNLSAVDTAKMLLARLGEGGRDDLAQRVRSALEALDPALLELPAYERELPPDGARGRRSR
;
A
#
# COMPACT_ATOMS: atom_id res chain seq x y z
N MET A 1 -11.57 3.41 -24.82
CA MET A 1 -11.40 2.01 -25.32
C MET A 1 -10.02 1.79 -25.96
N LEU A 2 -8.94 2.14 -25.25
CA LEU A 2 -7.54 1.83 -25.59
C LEU A 2 -6.92 0.92 -24.50
N ARG A 3 -7.76 0.05 -23.92
CA ARG A 3 -7.42 -0.89 -22.86
C ARG A 3 -7.38 -2.30 -23.45
N ALA A 4 -6.21 -2.74 -23.90
CA ALA A 4 -5.77 -4.14 -23.87
C ALA A 4 -4.50 -4.26 -24.72
N HIS A 5 -3.52 -4.97 -24.17
CA HIS A 5 -2.27 -5.44 -24.80
C HIS A 5 -1.05 -4.51 -24.72
N LEU A 6 -0.59 -4.28 -23.50
CA LEU A 6 0.82 -4.01 -23.20
C LEU A 6 1.22 -4.72 -21.90
N ILE A 7 1.20 -6.07 -21.81
CA ILE A 7 2.02 -6.81 -20.83
C ILE A 7 2.15 -8.29 -21.28
N PRO A 8 3.37 -8.89 -21.35
CA PRO A 8 3.58 -10.29 -21.01
C PRO A 8 3.53 -10.46 -19.47
N ALA A 9 2.55 -11.23 -18.99
CA ALA A 9 2.28 -11.45 -17.58
C ALA A 9 3.45 -12.16 -16.86
N HIS A 10 4.36 -11.39 -16.27
CA HIS A 10 5.32 -11.89 -15.27
C HIS A 10 5.44 -10.91 -14.10
N THR A 11 4.52 -10.99 -13.14
CA THR A 11 4.81 -10.66 -11.74
C THR A 11 3.82 -11.40 -10.83
N PHE A 12 4.39 -12.04 -9.80
CA PHE A 12 3.75 -12.75 -8.68
C PHE A 12 3.10 -14.12 -8.94
N ALA A 13 3.93 -15.16 -8.82
CA ALA A 13 3.52 -16.44 -8.22
C ALA A 13 4.69 -16.99 -7.39
N LEU A 14 4.60 -16.90 -6.06
CA LEU A 14 5.52 -17.56 -5.14
C LEU A 14 4.73 -18.11 -3.95
N VAL A 15 4.27 -19.37 -4.04
CA VAL A 15 3.97 -20.21 -2.87
C VAL A 15 4.35 -21.66 -3.22
N LEU A 16 5.07 -22.26 -2.27
CA LEU A 16 5.80 -23.53 -2.29
C LEU A 16 4.98 -24.79 -2.54
N ALA A 17 5.68 -25.81 -3.07
CA ALA A 17 5.38 -27.22 -2.86
C ALA A 17 6.27 -27.78 -1.74
N LEU A 18 5.69 -28.53 -0.78
CA LEU A 18 6.06 -29.91 -0.45
C LEU A 18 5.28 -30.40 0.77
N ALA A 19 4.55 -31.49 0.54
CA ALA A 19 3.95 -32.32 1.57
C ALA A 19 4.99 -33.31 2.11
N ALA A 20 5.10 -33.42 3.43
CA ALA A 20 5.54 -34.64 4.12
C ALA A 20 5.03 -34.63 5.57
N VAL A 21 4.69 -35.83 6.03
CA VAL A 21 3.91 -36.20 7.21
C VAL A 21 4.71 -36.06 8.51
N ALA A 22 4.08 -35.56 9.59
CA ALA A 22 4.44 -35.91 10.96
C ALA A 22 3.21 -35.91 11.88
N ARG A 23 2.99 -37.05 12.54
CA ARG A 23 1.98 -37.28 13.60
C ARG A 23 2.46 -36.63 14.90
N GLY A 24 1.60 -35.86 15.56
CA GLY A 24 1.81 -35.32 16.92
C GLY A 24 0.47 -35.19 17.64
N GLN A 25 0.43 -35.62 18.91
CA GLN A 25 -0.74 -36.01 19.68
C GLN A 25 -1.66 -34.82 20.02
N GLY A 26 -2.88 -34.82 19.48
CA GLY A 26 -3.98 -33.96 19.95
C GLY A 26 -4.74 -34.64 21.08
N GLY A 27 -4.72 -34.05 22.26
CA GLY A 27 -5.67 -34.36 23.34
C GLY A 27 -7.10 -34.13 22.86
N SER A 28 -7.98 -35.05 23.24
CA SER A 28 -9.40 -35.10 22.87
C SER A 28 -10.15 -33.78 23.14
N GLN A 29 -10.63 -33.13 22.07
CA GLN A 29 -11.62 -32.05 22.16
C GLN A 29 -13.05 -32.62 22.38
N PRO A 30 -13.86 -32.05 23.28
CA PRO A 30 -15.29 -32.32 23.35
C PRO A 30 -16.04 -31.62 22.19
N GLY A 31 -17.12 -32.24 21.73
CA GLY A 31 -17.85 -31.88 20.51
C GLY A 31 -18.56 -30.50 20.50
N PRO A 32 -19.27 -30.18 19.39
CA PRO A 32 -19.78 -28.83 19.12
C PRO A 32 -20.93 -28.47 20.08
N ARG A 33 -20.83 -27.30 20.71
CA ARG A 33 -21.88 -26.68 21.54
C ARG A 33 -22.55 -25.51 20.82
N ASP A 34 -23.77 -25.20 21.27
CA ASP A 34 -24.65 -24.13 20.80
C ASP A 34 -23.94 -22.79 20.56
N VAL A 35 -24.24 -22.18 19.41
CA VAL A 35 -23.66 -20.90 18.94
C VAL A 35 -23.90 -19.76 19.95
N GLY A 36 -25.00 -19.79 20.72
CA GLY A 36 -25.30 -18.79 21.77
C GLY A 36 -24.45 -18.87 23.05
N ALA A 37 -23.75 -19.97 23.30
CA ALA A 37 -22.89 -20.12 24.48
C ALA A 37 -21.55 -19.37 24.35
N ARG A 38 -21.11 -19.05 23.12
CA ARG A 38 -19.83 -18.37 22.88
C ARG A 38 -19.94 -16.85 23.06
N GLU A 39 -21.04 -16.24 22.62
CA GLU A 39 -21.28 -14.80 22.76
C GLU A 39 -21.55 -14.38 24.21
N SER A 40 -22.18 -15.26 25.00
CA SER A 40 -22.37 -15.05 26.45
C SER A 40 -21.06 -15.15 27.25
N MET A 41 -20.06 -15.86 26.72
CA MET A 41 -18.75 -16.06 27.34
C MET A 41 -17.75 -14.93 27.06
N TRP A 42 -17.87 -14.31 25.88
CA TRP A 42 -17.04 -13.19 25.44
C TRP A 42 -17.93 -11.99 25.13
N PRO A 43 -18.52 -11.33 26.14
CA PRO A 43 -19.38 -10.19 25.89
C PRO A 43 -18.60 -9.12 25.12
N ALA A 44 -19.22 -8.59 24.08
CA ALA A 44 -18.64 -7.52 23.28
C ALA A 44 -18.41 -6.28 24.17
N PRO A 45 -17.27 -5.59 24.04
CA PRO A 45 -17.00 -4.37 24.79
C PRO A 45 -18.02 -3.28 24.45
N SER A 46 -18.54 -2.61 25.49
CA SER A 46 -19.39 -1.43 25.31
C SER A 46 -18.55 -0.20 24.90
N ALA A 47 -19.22 0.86 24.42
CA ALA A 47 -18.55 2.14 24.19
C ALA A 47 -17.89 2.69 25.46
N GLU A 48 -18.50 2.45 26.63
CA GLU A 48 -17.93 2.83 27.93
C GLU A 48 -16.66 2.04 28.25
N ASP A 49 -16.62 0.75 27.90
CA ASP A 49 -15.42 -0.07 28.10
C ASP A 49 -14.24 0.44 27.28
N TRP A 50 -14.48 0.82 26.01
CA TRP A 50 -13.45 1.41 25.16
C TRP A 50 -12.93 2.77 25.64
N MET A 51 -13.72 3.52 26.42
CA MET A 51 -13.28 4.80 27.02
C MET A 51 -12.34 4.63 28.22
N LYS A 52 -12.37 3.49 28.92
CA LYS A 52 -11.46 3.22 30.05
C LYS A 52 -10.02 3.13 29.54
N PRO A 53 -8.96 3.52 30.25
CA PRO A 53 -7.60 3.35 29.74
C PRO A 53 -7.17 1.86 29.72
N CYS A 54 -6.32 1.49 28.76
CA CYS A 54 -5.56 0.23 28.84
C CYS A 54 -4.55 0.31 30.01
N LEU A 55 -4.60 -0.67 30.91
CA LEU A 55 -3.79 -0.72 32.13
C LEU A 55 -2.57 -1.63 31.99
N VAL A 56 -2.49 -2.44 30.92
CA VAL A 56 -1.32 -3.29 30.65
C VAL A 56 -0.22 -2.46 29.98
N ASN A 57 1.01 -2.61 30.48
CA ASN A 57 2.18 -1.88 29.99
C ASN A 57 3.01 -2.71 29.01
N PHE A 58 2.87 -2.45 27.71
CA PHE A 58 3.59 -3.15 26.64
C PHE A 58 4.92 -2.46 26.21
N GLN A 59 6.03 -3.20 26.11
CA GLN A 59 7.26 -2.63 25.54
C GLN A 59 7.06 -2.24 24.06
N ARG A 60 7.81 -1.22 23.63
CA ARG A 60 7.68 -0.61 22.28
C ARG A 60 8.29 -1.47 21.17
N SER A 61 9.23 -2.35 21.50
CA SER A 61 9.88 -3.25 20.56
C SER A 61 10.23 -4.58 21.24
N TRP A 62 10.47 -5.61 20.43
CA TRP A 62 10.93 -6.91 20.92
C TRP A 62 12.34 -6.83 21.55
N ASP A 63 13.26 -6.09 20.93
CA ASP A 63 14.62 -5.91 21.44
C ASP A 63 14.66 -5.16 22.77
N ASP A 64 13.78 -4.17 22.95
CA ASP A 64 13.62 -3.49 24.24
C ASP A 64 13.07 -4.46 25.29
N ALA A 65 12.07 -5.27 24.92
CA ALA A 65 11.52 -6.29 25.83
C ALA A 65 12.58 -7.29 26.28
N LEU A 66 13.40 -7.80 25.35
CA LEU A 66 14.52 -8.69 25.67
C LEU A 66 15.55 -8.03 26.60
N ALA A 67 15.93 -6.78 26.34
CA ALA A 67 16.91 -6.08 27.16
C ALA A 67 16.37 -5.80 28.57
N VAL A 68 15.12 -5.34 28.67
CA VAL A 68 14.45 -5.09 29.95
C VAL A 68 14.27 -6.39 30.74
N ALA A 69 13.83 -7.46 30.09
CA ALA A 69 13.64 -8.75 30.72
C ALA A 69 14.96 -9.31 31.26
N LYS A 70 16.08 -9.13 30.54
CA LYS A 70 17.43 -9.47 31.05
C LYS A 70 17.83 -8.61 32.24
N GLU A 71 17.62 -7.29 32.20
CA GLU A 71 17.97 -6.38 33.31
C GLU A 71 17.12 -6.65 34.56
N THR A 72 15.85 -7.02 34.37
CA THR A 72 14.87 -7.19 35.45
C THR A 72 14.63 -8.65 35.82
N HIS A 73 15.29 -9.61 35.18
CA HIS A 73 15.06 -11.05 35.35
C HIS A 73 13.59 -11.50 35.25
N LYS A 74 12.75 -10.68 34.62
CA LYS A 74 11.33 -10.96 34.39
C LYS A 74 11.16 -11.78 33.12
N PRO A 75 10.21 -12.73 33.07
CA PRO A 75 9.81 -13.36 31.82
C PRO A 75 9.16 -12.35 30.88
N ILE A 76 9.11 -12.69 29.60
CA ILE A 76 8.35 -11.93 28.62
C ILE A 76 6.97 -12.56 28.47
N LEU A 77 5.92 -11.73 28.44
CA LEU A 77 4.57 -12.15 28.06
C LEU A 77 4.22 -11.57 26.71
N VAL A 78 4.07 -12.45 25.72
CA VAL A 78 3.59 -12.10 24.39
C VAL A 78 2.08 -12.21 24.36
N CYS A 79 1.41 -11.13 23.99
CA CYS A 79 -0.01 -11.12 23.68
C CYS A 79 -0.20 -10.99 22.17
N VAL A 80 -1.11 -11.76 21.58
CA VAL A 80 -1.50 -11.66 20.16
C VAL A 80 -2.98 -11.32 20.07
N ASN A 81 -3.34 -10.32 19.27
CA ASN A 81 -4.72 -9.84 19.13
C ASN A 81 -5.07 -9.57 17.66
N MET A 82 -6.25 -9.98 17.21
CA MET A 82 -6.76 -9.74 15.85
C MET A 82 -8.13 -9.06 15.89
N ASP A 83 -8.28 -8.02 15.08
CA ASP A 83 -9.54 -7.28 14.97
C ASP A 83 -10.64 -8.17 14.40
N GLY A 84 -11.86 -8.02 14.93
CA GLY A 84 -13.03 -8.77 14.49
C GLY A 84 -13.13 -10.19 15.06
N GLU A 85 -12.12 -10.67 15.81
CA GLU A 85 -12.25 -11.89 16.60
C GLU A 85 -12.82 -11.55 17.98
N ILE A 86 -13.94 -12.17 18.35
CA ILE A 86 -14.76 -11.79 19.52
C ILE A 86 -13.94 -11.80 20.82
N ALA A 87 -13.09 -12.82 21.03
CA ALA A 87 -12.28 -12.90 22.23
C ALA A 87 -11.16 -11.84 22.23
N SER A 88 -10.56 -11.54 21.07
CA SER A 88 -9.59 -10.45 20.91
C SER A 88 -10.21 -9.08 21.21
N GLU A 89 -11.42 -8.81 20.72
CA GLU A 89 -12.19 -7.61 21.06
C GLU A 89 -12.45 -7.53 22.57
N HIS A 90 -12.85 -8.65 23.18
CA HIS A 90 -13.09 -8.75 24.62
C HIS A 90 -11.82 -8.47 25.45
N TYR A 91 -10.66 -8.99 25.03
CA TYR A 91 -9.39 -8.72 25.73
C TYR A 91 -9.00 -7.23 25.64
N ALA A 92 -9.02 -6.66 24.43
CA ALA A 92 -8.61 -5.28 24.20
C ALA A 92 -9.58 -4.25 24.79
N GLY A 93 -10.89 -4.53 24.72
CA GLY A 93 -11.94 -3.63 25.18
C GLY A 93 -12.25 -3.77 26.66
N ILE A 94 -12.09 -4.95 27.27
CA ILE A 94 -12.47 -5.18 28.68
C ILE A 94 -11.26 -5.60 29.51
N ARG A 95 -10.62 -6.73 29.22
CA ARG A 95 -9.68 -7.37 30.16
C ARG A 95 -8.41 -6.58 30.41
N TYR A 96 -7.82 -5.96 29.39
CA TYR A 96 -6.64 -5.10 29.57
C TYR A 96 -6.95 -3.80 30.32
N ARG A 97 -8.22 -3.50 30.58
CA ARG A 97 -8.70 -2.27 31.25
C ARG A 97 -9.21 -2.55 32.67
N GLN A 98 -9.24 -3.82 33.08
CA GLN A 98 -9.62 -4.25 34.43
C GLN A 98 -8.38 -4.27 35.34
N SER A 99 -8.43 -3.60 36.49
CA SER A 99 -7.27 -3.45 37.37
C SER A 99 -6.80 -4.77 37.98
N ASP A 100 -7.72 -5.63 38.39
CA ASP A 100 -7.43 -6.97 38.94
C ASP A 100 -6.75 -7.87 37.89
N LYS A 101 -7.20 -7.79 36.64
CA LYS A 101 -6.62 -8.58 35.54
C LYS A 101 -5.29 -8.03 35.07
N ALA A 102 -5.17 -6.71 34.91
CA ALA A 102 -3.91 -6.06 34.54
C ALA A 102 -2.79 -6.30 35.57
N ALA A 103 -3.13 -6.43 36.86
CA ALA A 103 -2.16 -6.76 37.90
C ALA A 103 -1.44 -8.10 37.67
N LEU A 104 -2.09 -9.07 37.01
CA LEU A 104 -1.50 -10.36 36.67
C LEU A 104 -0.35 -10.25 35.65
N TYR A 105 -0.28 -9.14 34.91
CA TYR A 105 0.73 -8.90 33.88
C TYR A 105 2.00 -8.24 34.48
N ALA A 106 1.90 -7.64 35.67
CA ALA A 106 3.01 -6.91 36.31
C ALA A 106 4.31 -7.74 36.55
N PRO A 107 4.25 -9.06 36.79
CA PRO A 107 5.45 -9.89 36.89
C PRO A 107 6.22 -10.07 35.58
N TYR A 108 5.61 -9.73 34.43
CA TYR A 108 6.17 -9.92 33.11
C TYR A 108 6.69 -8.60 32.51
N VAL A 109 7.53 -8.73 31.49
CA VAL A 109 7.75 -7.71 30.47
C VAL A 109 6.80 -8.01 29.32
N CYS A 110 5.75 -7.20 29.15
CA CYS A 110 4.71 -7.52 28.18
C CYS A 110 5.04 -6.95 26.80
N VAL A 111 4.68 -7.67 25.74
CA VAL A 111 4.62 -7.17 24.35
C VAL A 111 3.27 -7.54 23.73
N ILE A 112 2.82 -6.77 22.74
CA ILE A 112 1.57 -7.01 22.04
C ILE A 112 1.82 -7.04 20.53
N ALA A 113 1.28 -8.06 19.87
CA ALA A 113 1.30 -8.24 18.43
C ALA A 113 -0.10 -8.09 17.87
N SER A 114 -0.26 -7.21 16.89
CA SER A 114 -1.49 -7.11 16.10
C SER A 114 -1.17 -6.46 14.76
N VAL A 115 -1.72 -7.02 13.67
CA VAL A 115 -1.46 -6.58 12.29
C VAL A 115 -2.38 -5.45 11.82
N TYR A 116 -3.36 -5.07 12.64
CA TYR A 116 -4.36 -4.07 12.28
C TYR A 116 -3.95 -2.68 12.77
N ARG A 117 -4.29 -1.65 12.00
CA ARG A 117 -3.99 -0.25 12.35
C ARG A 117 -5.26 0.46 12.82
N HIS A 118 -5.22 1.03 14.02
CA HIS A 118 -6.34 1.77 14.64
C HIS A 118 -6.15 3.29 14.64
N ALA A 119 -4.91 3.75 14.53
CA ALA A 119 -4.56 5.16 14.32
C ALA A 119 -3.86 5.32 12.96
N PRO A 120 -4.24 6.32 12.14
CA PRO A 120 -3.74 6.45 10.76
C PRO A 120 -2.22 6.63 10.70
N ARG A 121 -1.65 7.28 11.72
CA ARG A 121 -0.21 7.53 11.87
C ARG A 121 0.20 7.34 13.32
N ASP A 122 1.48 7.09 13.55
CA ASP A 122 2.03 6.82 14.88
C ASP A 122 2.47 8.10 15.62
N TYR A 123 2.51 9.23 14.93
CA TYR A 123 2.92 10.53 15.48
C TYR A 123 2.04 11.67 14.94
N ASP A 124 1.84 12.70 15.76
CA ASP A 124 1.21 13.95 15.32
C ASP A 124 2.21 14.89 14.61
N GLU A 125 1.73 16.06 14.20
CA GLU A 125 2.53 17.05 13.46
C GLU A 125 3.66 17.68 14.29
N GLN A 126 3.59 17.57 15.62
CA GLN A 126 4.63 18.04 16.55
C GLN A 126 5.53 16.89 17.00
N GLY A 127 5.41 15.71 16.37
CA GLY A 127 6.23 14.56 16.68
C GLY A 127 5.82 13.79 17.93
N ARG A 128 4.66 14.07 18.53
CA ARG A 128 4.18 13.35 19.72
C ARG A 128 3.58 12.02 19.30
N ARG A 129 3.85 10.97 20.09
CA ARG A 129 3.31 9.63 19.87
C ARG A 129 1.79 9.64 19.92
N ILE A 130 1.15 9.03 18.92
CA ILE A 130 -0.27 8.70 18.92
C ILE A 130 -0.41 7.26 19.38
N LEU A 131 -0.80 7.15 20.62
CA LEU A 131 -1.01 5.90 21.31
C LEU A 131 -2.17 5.11 20.69
N CYS A 132 -1.98 3.81 20.50
CA CYS A 132 -3.01 2.93 19.97
C CYS A 132 -4.21 2.94 20.92
N PRO A 133 -5.44 3.26 20.47
CA PRO A 133 -6.61 3.32 21.34
C PRO A 133 -6.96 1.95 21.98
N ARG A 134 -6.57 0.83 21.35
CA ARG A 134 -6.79 -0.52 21.89
C ARG A 134 -5.80 -0.91 22.96
N PHE A 135 -4.50 -0.65 22.73
CA PHE A 135 -3.42 -1.15 23.59
C PHE A 135 -2.81 -0.09 24.50
N GLY A 136 -3.22 1.16 24.30
CA GLY A 136 -2.91 2.34 25.10
C GLY A 136 -1.47 2.78 24.99
N SER A 137 -0.53 1.90 25.28
CA SER A 137 0.76 2.37 25.76
C SER A 137 1.88 2.16 24.70
N VAL A 138 1.52 1.54 23.58
CA VAL A 138 2.26 1.45 22.31
C VAL A 138 1.51 2.14 21.18
N THR A 139 2.19 2.54 20.10
CA THR A 139 1.58 3.02 18.85
C THR A 139 1.12 1.85 17.98
N CYS A 140 0.36 2.13 16.92
CA CYS A 140 -0.04 1.06 15.98
C CYS A 140 1.15 0.46 15.25
N GLY A 141 2.08 1.29 14.78
CA GLY A 141 3.31 0.83 14.14
C GLY A 141 4.14 -0.08 15.04
N GLU A 142 4.24 0.22 16.33
CA GLU A 142 5.02 -0.58 17.29
C GLU A 142 4.47 -2.01 17.40
N HIS A 143 3.15 -2.18 17.65
CA HIS A 143 2.56 -3.52 17.79
C HIS A 143 2.41 -4.29 16.47
N ILE A 144 2.40 -3.59 15.33
CA ILE A 144 2.45 -4.21 14.00
C ILE A 144 3.88 -4.69 13.71
N SER A 145 4.88 -3.87 13.99
CA SER A 145 6.29 -4.15 13.66
C SER A 145 6.87 -5.36 14.40
N ILE A 146 6.38 -5.63 15.61
CA ILE A 146 6.78 -6.77 16.42
C ILE A 146 6.22 -8.10 15.87
N GLU A 147 5.08 -8.08 15.18
CA GLU A 147 4.37 -9.32 14.78
C GLU A 147 5.20 -10.27 13.92
N PRO A 148 5.93 -9.85 12.88
CA PRO A 148 6.69 -10.78 12.05
C PRO A 148 7.76 -11.56 12.84
N THR A 149 8.44 -10.88 13.76
CA THR A 149 9.46 -11.50 14.62
C THR A 149 8.83 -12.57 15.51
N LEU A 150 7.69 -12.26 16.12
CA LEU A 150 6.98 -13.22 16.98
C LEU A 150 6.35 -14.35 16.17
N PHE A 151 5.84 -14.06 14.97
CA PHE A 151 5.24 -15.03 14.07
C PHE A 151 6.25 -16.11 13.68
N GLU A 152 7.46 -15.69 13.32
CA GLU A 152 8.55 -16.60 12.95
C GLU A 152 9.09 -17.38 14.15
N GLN A 153 9.22 -16.74 15.32
CA GLN A 153 9.87 -17.36 16.48
C GLN A 153 8.95 -18.21 17.34
N PHE A 154 7.69 -17.80 17.53
CA PHE A 154 6.81 -18.36 18.57
C PHE A 154 5.42 -18.77 18.07
N MET A 155 5.04 -18.48 16.82
CA MET A 155 3.68 -18.78 16.35
C MET A 155 3.55 -20.00 15.43
N ASP A 156 4.62 -20.77 15.19
CA ASP A 156 4.64 -21.96 14.33
C ASP A 156 4.05 -21.72 12.92
N GLY A 157 4.22 -20.52 12.38
CA GLY A 157 3.66 -20.14 11.08
C GLY A 157 2.12 -19.99 11.08
N ARG A 158 1.46 -19.93 12.25
CA ARG A 158 0.00 -19.82 12.40
C ARG A 158 -0.39 -18.53 13.12
N ARG A 159 -1.20 -17.69 12.46
CA ARG A 159 -1.79 -16.48 13.06
C ARG A 159 -3.07 -16.84 13.81
N ILE A 160 -2.93 -17.31 15.05
CA ILE A 160 -4.04 -17.63 15.94
C ILE A 160 -4.15 -16.53 17.00
N ALA A 161 -5.35 -15.99 17.20
CA ALA A 161 -5.64 -14.99 18.22
C ALA A 161 -7.01 -15.22 18.87
N PRO A 162 -7.21 -14.78 20.13
CA PRO A 162 -6.16 -14.29 21.03
C PRO A 162 -5.20 -15.42 21.43
N ARG A 163 -3.94 -15.06 21.69
CA ARG A 163 -2.90 -16.01 22.13
C ARG A 163 -2.00 -15.33 23.16
N HIS A 164 -1.62 -16.07 24.21
CA HIS A 164 -0.76 -15.60 25.28
C HIS A 164 0.39 -16.58 25.49
N ILE A 165 1.62 -16.10 25.28
CA ILE A 165 2.83 -16.93 25.33
C ILE A 165 3.75 -16.37 26.42
N GLY A 166 4.08 -17.19 27.41
CA GLY A 166 5.10 -16.88 28.41
C GLY A 166 6.47 -17.35 27.95
N ILE A 167 7.49 -16.50 28.00
CA ILE A 167 8.84 -16.82 27.51
C ILE A 167 9.88 -16.60 28.61
N GLU A 168 10.71 -17.61 28.84
CA GLU A 168 11.85 -17.58 29.75
C GLU A 168 13.17 -17.32 29.01
N LEU A 169 13.97 -16.39 29.50
CA LEU A 169 15.23 -16.02 28.86
C LEU A 169 16.41 -16.87 29.31
N GLU A 170 16.44 -17.34 30.56
CA GLU A 170 17.61 -18.02 31.15
C GLU A 170 17.95 -19.35 30.47
N GLN A 171 16.98 -19.98 29.80
CA GLN A 171 17.15 -21.27 29.11
C GLN A 171 17.08 -21.15 27.58
N GLY A 172 17.39 -19.97 27.02
CA GLY A 172 17.45 -19.79 25.57
C GLY A 172 16.12 -19.48 24.91
N GLN A 173 15.30 -18.63 25.56
CA GLN A 173 13.97 -18.21 25.07
C GLN A 173 12.97 -19.38 25.00
N THR A 174 12.93 -20.21 26.05
CA THR A 174 12.00 -21.34 26.14
C THR A 174 10.61 -20.88 26.50
N GLU A 175 9.61 -21.47 25.85
CA GLU A 175 8.20 -21.28 26.18
C GLU A 175 7.88 -21.85 27.58
N LEU A 176 7.31 -21.02 28.45
CA LEU A 176 6.75 -21.41 29.75
C LEU A 176 5.36 -22.00 29.58
N TYR A 177 4.56 -21.37 28.73
CA TYR A 177 3.23 -21.77 28.34
C TYR A 177 2.84 -21.05 27.06
N ASP A 178 1.90 -21.64 26.33
CA ASP A 178 1.23 -21.04 25.18
C ASP A 178 -0.25 -21.38 25.22
N VAL A 179 -1.07 -20.35 25.38
CA VAL A 179 -2.52 -20.49 25.49
C VAL A 179 -3.19 -19.84 24.28
N PHE A 180 -3.85 -20.67 23.48
CA PHE A 180 -4.71 -20.29 22.36
C PHE A 180 -5.92 -21.24 22.29
N TYR A 181 -7.00 -20.81 21.64
CA TYR A 181 -8.31 -21.52 21.64
C TYR A 181 -8.87 -21.81 23.03
N ALA A 182 -8.55 -20.99 24.03
CA ALA A 182 -9.18 -21.07 25.34
C ALA A 182 -10.67 -20.75 25.23
N PHE A 183 -11.49 -21.58 25.87
CA PHE A 183 -12.95 -21.41 25.93
C PHE A 183 -13.41 -20.72 27.22
N ASP A 184 -12.52 -19.97 27.87
CA ASP A 184 -12.79 -19.16 29.05
C ASP A 184 -11.60 -18.24 29.32
N THR A 185 -11.80 -17.17 30.09
CA THR A 185 -10.72 -16.27 30.49
C THR A 185 -9.92 -16.80 31.68
N ASP A 186 -10.51 -17.68 32.49
CA ASP A 186 -9.92 -18.09 33.76
C ASP A 186 -8.70 -18.99 33.53
N SER A 187 -8.76 -19.89 32.55
CA SER A 187 -7.64 -20.74 32.11
C SER A 187 -6.47 -19.91 31.58
N VAL A 188 -6.73 -18.83 30.85
CA VAL A 188 -5.69 -17.89 30.39
C VAL A 188 -5.04 -17.19 31.57
N PHE A 189 -5.83 -16.63 32.48
CA PHE A 189 -5.30 -15.92 33.64
C PHE A 189 -4.60 -16.85 34.63
N GLN A 190 -5.07 -18.09 34.77
CA GLN A 190 -4.43 -19.13 35.56
C GLN A 190 -3.04 -19.46 34.99
N ALA A 191 -2.92 -19.66 33.68
CA ALA A 191 -1.62 -19.88 33.04
C ALA A 191 -0.66 -18.70 33.25
N ILE A 192 -1.15 -17.46 33.09
CA ILE A 192 -0.35 -16.25 33.37
C ILE A 192 0.10 -16.19 34.83
N GLN A 193 -0.77 -16.54 35.77
CA GLN A 193 -0.44 -16.56 37.18
C GLN A 193 0.59 -17.66 37.50
N ASP A 194 0.37 -18.88 37.00
CA ASP A 194 1.22 -20.05 37.26
C ASP A 194 2.62 -19.90 36.67
N GLY A 195 2.73 -19.29 35.48
CA GLY A 195 4.02 -19.01 34.84
C GLY A 195 4.92 -18.05 35.63
N ALA A 196 4.34 -17.24 36.52
CA ALA A 196 5.09 -16.34 37.40
C ALA A 196 5.23 -16.88 38.84
N ALA A 197 4.29 -17.73 39.29
CA ALA A 197 4.15 -18.12 40.70
C ALA A 197 5.40 -18.80 41.30
N ASN A 198 6.12 -19.59 40.50
CA ASN A 198 7.28 -20.37 40.97
C ASN A 198 8.62 -19.68 40.73
N ARG A 199 8.64 -18.43 40.25
CA ARG A 199 9.89 -17.70 40.05
C ARG A 199 10.43 -17.18 41.38
N PRO A 200 11.77 -17.25 41.60
CA PRO A 200 12.36 -16.60 42.75
C PRO A 200 12.05 -15.10 42.72
N PRO A 201 11.79 -14.47 43.88
CA PRO A 201 11.53 -13.04 43.94
C PRO A 201 12.74 -12.29 43.38
N VAL A 202 12.52 -11.54 42.31
CA VAL A 202 13.55 -10.70 41.73
C VAL A 202 13.79 -9.49 42.64
N PRO A 203 15.04 -9.13 42.96
CA PRO A 203 15.34 -7.87 43.61
C PRO A 203 14.71 -6.70 42.86
N PRO A 204 14.02 -5.76 43.55
CA PRO A 204 13.44 -4.61 42.88
C PRO A 204 14.55 -3.79 42.21
N VAL A 205 14.49 -3.65 40.88
CA VAL A 205 15.36 -2.73 40.15
C VAL A 205 14.86 -1.30 40.43
N VAL A 206 15.52 -0.59 41.34
CA VAL A 206 15.18 0.79 41.68
C VAL A 206 15.58 1.71 40.51
N ARG A 207 14.60 2.06 39.67
CA ARG A 207 14.77 3.03 38.56
C ARG A 207 14.24 4.43 38.87
N GLY A 208 13.26 4.52 39.78
CA GLY A 208 12.46 5.73 40.06
C GLY A 208 13.25 6.97 40.49
N ASP A 209 14.47 6.81 41.03
CA ASP A 209 15.31 7.92 41.49
C ASP A 209 16.42 8.31 40.51
N ARG A 210 16.49 7.67 39.32
CA ARG A 210 17.50 8.01 38.31
C ARG A 210 17.25 9.43 37.78
N ALA A 211 18.33 10.22 37.72
CA ALA A 211 18.34 11.50 37.03
C ALA A 211 17.85 11.35 35.58
N LEU A 212 17.16 12.35 35.04
CA LEU A 212 16.52 12.26 33.72
C LEU A 212 17.53 11.93 32.61
N GLU A 213 18.76 12.44 32.70
CA GLU A 213 19.84 12.17 31.77
C GLU A 213 20.24 10.69 31.75
N LEU A 214 20.20 10.01 32.91
CA LEU A 214 20.46 8.57 33.00
C LEU A 214 19.30 7.74 32.45
N ARG A 215 18.07 8.28 32.49
CA ARG A 215 16.89 7.62 31.92
C ARG A 215 16.89 7.64 30.39
N VAL A 216 17.58 8.60 29.76
CA VAL A 216 17.77 8.60 28.30
C VAL A 216 18.44 7.30 27.86
N ALA A 217 19.39 6.79 28.65
CA ALA A 217 20.07 5.52 28.36
C ALA A 217 19.23 4.25 28.67
N SER A 218 17.97 4.39 29.07
CA SER A 218 17.11 3.25 29.44
C SER A 218 16.31 2.73 28.24
N ARG A 219 16.23 1.40 28.13
CA ARG A 219 15.32 0.72 27.19
C ARG A 219 13.92 0.50 27.78
N GLU A 220 13.75 0.75 29.07
CA GLU A 220 12.45 0.64 29.73
C GLU A 220 11.51 1.74 29.25
N ARG A 221 10.30 1.33 28.88
CA ARG A 221 9.31 2.23 28.31
C ARG A 221 8.82 3.30 29.30
N GLU A 222 8.72 3.00 30.58
CA GLU A 222 8.38 4.02 31.59
C GLU A 222 9.44 5.13 31.68
N ASP A 223 10.72 4.78 31.57
CA ASP A 223 11.82 5.76 31.57
C ASP A 223 11.77 6.62 30.30
N ARG A 224 11.53 6.01 29.13
CA ARG A 224 11.35 6.76 27.86
C ARG A 224 10.16 7.70 27.92
N ASN A 225 9.02 7.25 28.44
CA ASN A 225 7.85 8.10 28.66
C ASN A 225 8.19 9.28 29.59
N ALA A 226 8.91 9.04 30.68
CA ALA A 226 9.32 10.10 31.61
C ALA A 226 10.25 11.12 30.94
N VAL A 227 11.20 10.67 30.11
CA VAL A 227 12.09 11.54 29.32
C VAL A 227 11.30 12.40 28.32
N GLU A 228 10.36 11.81 27.58
CA GLU A 228 9.52 12.51 26.62
C GLU A 228 8.61 13.55 27.31
N GLN A 229 8.01 13.19 28.45
CA GLN A 229 7.20 14.13 29.23
C GLN A 229 8.03 15.26 29.81
N ALA A 230 9.24 14.96 30.31
CA ALA A 230 10.17 15.97 30.78
C ALA A 230 10.62 16.91 29.66
N TYR A 231 10.77 16.41 28.42
CA TYR A 231 11.04 17.25 27.26
C TYR A 231 9.86 18.18 26.96
N LEU A 232 8.64 17.65 26.91
CA LEU A 232 7.43 18.43 26.61
C LEU A 232 7.18 19.54 27.64
N LEU A 233 7.24 19.21 28.93
CA LEU A 233 6.90 20.12 30.03
C LEU A 233 8.09 20.97 30.50
N GLY A 234 9.32 20.52 30.26
CA GLY A 234 10.53 21.15 30.76
C GLY A 234 10.88 22.45 30.05
N GLU A 235 11.67 23.28 30.73
CA GLU A 235 12.26 24.48 30.15
C GLU A 235 13.32 24.13 29.11
N ARG A 236 13.69 25.12 28.28
CA ARG A 236 14.67 24.98 27.18
C ARG A 236 15.99 24.32 27.63
N MET A 237 16.48 24.62 28.83
CA MET A 237 17.71 24.02 29.37
C MET A 237 17.56 22.53 29.71
N VAL A 238 16.39 22.09 30.18
CA VAL A 238 16.10 20.67 30.40
C VAL A 238 16.05 19.94 29.06
N ARG A 239 15.29 20.48 28.10
CA ARG A 239 15.18 19.94 26.74
C ARG A 239 16.54 19.75 26.08
N ARG A 240 17.40 20.77 26.16
CA ARG A 240 18.76 20.71 25.63
C ARG A 240 19.58 19.60 26.26
N ARG A 241 19.58 19.46 27.60
CA ARG A 241 20.31 18.39 28.30
C ARG A 241 19.86 16.99 27.89
N LEU A 242 18.56 16.79 27.68
CA LEU A 242 18.04 15.50 27.21
C LEU A 242 18.55 15.16 25.80
N LEU A 243 18.62 16.14 24.90
CA LEU A 243 19.18 15.94 23.55
C LEU A 243 20.70 15.71 23.58
N GLU A 244 21.43 16.41 24.44
CA GLU A 244 22.87 16.18 24.66
C GLU A 244 23.13 14.78 25.23
N ALA A 245 22.29 14.30 26.14
CA ALA A 245 22.37 12.93 26.65
C ALA A 245 22.07 11.89 25.54
N ALA A 246 21.10 12.15 24.67
CA ALA A 246 20.80 11.28 23.53
C ALA A 246 21.95 11.21 22.50
N LEU A 247 22.67 12.32 22.31
CA LEU A 247 23.86 12.36 21.46
C LEU A 247 24.99 11.47 22.02
N VAL A 248 25.12 11.37 23.35
CA VAL A 248 26.11 10.50 24.00
C VAL A 248 25.72 9.02 23.89
N ALA A 249 24.44 8.70 24.04
CA ALA A 249 23.92 7.32 24.01
C ALA A 249 23.49 6.88 22.60
N ARG A 250 24.33 7.13 21.59
CA ARG A 250 24.01 6.96 20.16
C ARG A 250 23.63 5.54 19.72
N GLU A 251 24.03 4.54 20.50
CA GLU A 251 23.74 3.12 20.30
C GLU A 251 22.29 2.73 20.67
N LEU A 252 21.55 3.62 21.29
CA LEU A 252 20.17 3.41 21.70
C LEU A 252 19.18 4.10 20.76
N ASP A 253 17.95 3.59 20.80
CA ASP A 253 16.82 4.17 20.09
C ASP A 253 16.28 5.40 20.85
N HIS A 254 16.53 6.58 20.30
CA HIS A 254 16.04 7.87 20.80
C HIS A 254 15.09 8.57 19.83
N VAL A 255 14.57 7.83 18.85
CA VAL A 255 13.80 8.41 17.73
C VAL A 255 12.62 9.24 18.22
N ASP A 256 11.92 8.79 19.26
CA ASP A 256 10.77 9.50 19.84
C ASP A 256 11.16 10.86 20.46
N LEU A 257 12.24 10.91 21.25
CA LEU A 257 12.74 12.14 21.85
C LEU A 257 13.25 13.12 20.78
N LEU A 258 14.03 12.62 19.82
CA LEU A 258 14.57 13.44 18.74
C LEU A 258 13.43 14.02 17.88
N ARG A 259 12.39 13.23 17.60
CA ARG A 259 11.23 13.65 16.83
C ARG A 259 10.51 14.83 17.48
N LEU A 260 10.34 14.85 18.81
CA LEU A 260 9.76 15.99 19.54
C LEU A 260 10.55 17.30 19.35
N ALA A 261 11.87 17.20 19.20
CA ALA A 261 12.73 18.36 18.95
C ALA A 261 12.72 18.79 17.48
N LEU A 262 12.76 17.83 16.56
CA LEU A 262 12.83 18.06 15.11
C LEU A 262 11.57 18.74 14.56
N PHE A 263 10.41 18.36 15.07
CA PHE A 263 9.11 18.92 14.66
C PHE A 263 8.55 19.93 15.68
N GLY A 264 9.35 20.29 16.69
CA GLY A 264 9.06 21.38 17.61
C GLY A 264 9.28 22.76 16.97
N LEU A 265 8.90 23.81 17.70
CA LEU A 265 9.03 25.21 17.24
C LEU A 265 10.42 25.82 17.52
N ASP A 266 11.29 25.13 18.26
CA ASP A 266 12.60 25.64 18.67
C ASP A 266 13.69 25.21 17.69
N VAL A 267 14.07 26.14 16.81
CA VAL A 267 15.05 25.89 15.73
C VAL A 267 16.38 25.38 16.26
N GLU A 268 16.88 25.90 17.39
CA GLU A 268 18.19 25.51 17.93
C GLU A 268 18.16 24.10 18.52
N LEU A 269 17.06 23.70 19.15
CA LEU A 269 16.88 22.32 19.61
C LEU A 269 16.70 21.36 18.42
N ALA A 270 16.02 21.79 17.36
CA ALA A 270 15.93 21.01 16.12
C ALA A 270 17.30 20.78 15.47
N LYS A 271 18.16 21.81 15.42
CA LYS A 271 19.55 21.69 14.94
C LYS A 271 20.34 20.66 15.76
N LEU A 272 20.27 20.74 17.09
CA LEU A 272 20.93 19.76 17.98
C LEU A 272 20.38 18.35 17.78
N ALA A 273 19.06 18.20 17.62
CA ALA A 273 18.44 16.90 17.37
C ALA A 273 18.84 16.30 16.01
N ARG A 274 19.06 17.11 14.96
CA ARG A 274 19.61 16.64 13.68
C ARG A 274 21.04 16.13 13.83
N VAL A 275 21.85 16.79 14.66
CA VAL A 275 23.21 16.32 14.97
C VAL A 275 23.14 14.96 15.68
N ALA A 276 22.33 14.84 16.73
CA ALA A 276 22.13 13.57 17.43
C ALA A 276 21.58 12.46 16.52
N LEU A 277 20.65 12.81 15.63
CA LEU A 277 20.10 11.87 14.65
C LEU A 277 21.15 11.38 13.65
N ALA A 278 22.03 12.26 13.18
CA ALA A 278 23.10 11.91 12.23
C ALA A 278 24.16 10.98 12.85
N GLU A 279 24.38 11.07 14.17
CA GLU A 279 25.32 10.23 14.91
C GLU A 279 24.71 8.89 15.39
N SER A 280 23.39 8.71 15.28
CA SER A 280 22.72 7.49 15.77
C SER A 280 23.13 6.23 15.00
N ASP A 281 23.27 5.12 15.72
CA ASP A 281 23.55 3.79 15.16
C ASP A 281 22.27 2.92 15.05
N SER A 282 21.12 3.46 15.42
CA SER A 282 19.84 2.73 15.44
C SER A 282 19.24 2.56 14.05
N GLU A 283 18.76 1.36 13.71
CA GLU A 283 18.00 1.12 12.48
C GLU A 283 16.76 2.03 12.38
N LYS A 284 16.09 2.31 13.50
CA LYS A 284 14.89 3.17 13.50
C LYS A 284 15.21 4.63 13.16
N ALA A 285 16.46 5.07 13.30
CA ALA A 285 16.88 6.40 12.88
C ALA A 285 16.70 6.60 11.37
N ILE A 286 16.77 5.53 10.56
CA ILE A 286 16.63 5.58 9.09
C ILE A 286 15.30 6.26 8.70
N ASP A 287 14.19 5.85 9.32
CA ASP A 287 12.87 6.38 8.98
C ASP A 287 12.70 7.84 9.40
N LEU A 288 13.23 8.21 10.58
CA LEU A 288 13.21 9.60 11.03
C LEU A 288 14.13 10.48 10.17
N ILE A 289 15.29 10.00 9.73
CA ILE A 289 16.16 10.74 8.81
C ILE A 289 15.41 11.07 7.51
N VAL A 290 14.76 10.08 6.90
CA VAL A 290 14.00 10.28 5.65
C VAL A 290 12.84 11.26 5.86
N GLU A 291 12.16 11.19 7.01
CA GLU A 291 11.09 12.12 7.34
C GLU A 291 11.61 13.55 7.49
N VAL A 292 12.72 13.74 8.21
CA VAL A 292 13.35 15.05 8.44
C VAL A 292 13.86 15.66 7.15
N LEU A 293 14.42 14.86 6.23
CA LEU A 293 14.90 15.32 4.91
C LEU A 293 13.81 15.95 4.03
N ARG A 294 12.52 15.81 4.39
CA ARG A 294 11.38 16.47 3.73
C ARG A 294 11.16 17.91 4.20
N VAL A 295 11.72 18.29 5.34
CA VAL A 295 11.58 19.62 5.94
C VAL A 295 12.73 20.52 5.43
N PRO A 296 12.49 21.81 5.15
CA PRO A 296 13.55 22.75 4.84
C PRO A 296 14.61 22.81 5.95
N MET A 297 15.89 22.73 5.57
CA MET A 297 17.04 22.78 6.48
C MET A 297 18.28 23.33 5.76
N GLU A 298 19.34 23.63 6.51
CA GLU A 298 20.60 24.09 5.92
C GLU A 298 21.29 22.95 5.15
N THR A 299 21.99 23.30 4.06
CA THR A 299 22.67 22.31 3.19
C THR A 299 23.62 21.40 3.98
N ILE A 300 24.37 21.96 4.93
CA ILE A 300 25.33 21.20 5.74
C ILE A 300 24.64 20.18 6.67
N GLU A 301 23.44 20.50 7.18
CA GLU A 301 22.65 19.57 7.99
C GLU A 301 22.11 18.44 7.11
N ARG A 302 21.64 18.80 5.91
CA ARG A 302 21.16 17.83 4.91
C ARG A 302 22.26 16.84 4.55
N GLU A 303 23.45 17.34 4.24
CA GLU A 303 24.62 16.52 3.90
C GLU A 303 25.00 15.57 5.04
N ARG A 304 24.95 16.02 6.30
CA ARG A 304 25.20 15.16 7.46
C ARG A 304 24.19 14.03 7.60
N LEU A 305 22.89 14.32 7.40
CA LEU A 305 21.85 13.30 7.44
C LEU A 305 21.98 12.29 6.29
N LEU A 306 22.41 12.73 5.10
CA LEU A 306 22.71 11.84 3.99
C LEU A 306 23.93 10.96 4.28
N ALA A 307 25.00 11.53 4.84
CA ALA A 307 26.17 10.77 5.27
C ALA A 307 25.81 9.75 6.37
N ALA A 308 24.86 10.06 7.25
CA ALA A 308 24.33 9.12 8.22
C ALA A 308 23.62 7.94 7.56
N LEU A 309 22.79 8.16 6.52
CA LEU A 309 22.18 7.08 5.75
C LEU A 309 23.22 6.21 5.03
N GLU A 310 24.29 6.79 4.49
CA GLU A 310 25.38 6.04 3.87
C GLU A 310 26.09 5.14 4.88
N ARG A 311 26.44 5.70 6.04
CA ARG A 311 27.07 4.97 7.15
C ARG A 311 26.18 3.83 7.67
N LEU A 312 24.91 4.12 7.94
CA LEU A 312 23.92 3.09 8.32
C LEU A 312 23.73 2.06 7.19
N GLY A 313 23.94 2.47 5.94
CA GLY A 313 23.91 1.61 4.76
C GLY A 313 24.98 0.52 4.72
N GLU A 314 26.01 0.59 5.56
CA GLU A 314 26.98 -0.50 5.73
C GLU A 314 26.33 -1.72 6.42
N GLN A 315 25.42 -1.48 7.35
CA GLN A 315 24.74 -2.51 8.14
C GLN A 315 23.33 -2.80 7.63
N PHE A 316 22.61 -1.77 7.19
CA PHE A 316 21.19 -1.84 6.83
C PHE A 316 20.99 -1.57 5.33
N PRO A 317 20.68 -2.59 4.50
CA PRO A 317 20.49 -2.42 3.05
C PRO A 317 19.43 -1.36 2.68
N ARG A 318 18.43 -1.16 3.54
CA ARG A 318 17.40 -0.12 3.39
C ARG A 318 18.00 1.29 3.45
N ALA A 319 18.89 1.58 4.40
CA ALA A 319 19.56 2.87 4.51
C ALA A 319 20.40 3.18 3.26
N ARG A 320 21.13 2.18 2.74
CA ARG A 320 21.91 2.29 1.50
C ARG A 320 21.03 2.67 0.31
N THR A 321 19.87 2.02 0.18
CA THR A 321 18.90 2.31 -0.87
C THR A 321 18.40 3.74 -0.75
N LEU A 322 18.02 4.17 0.46
CA LEU A 322 17.52 5.52 0.71
C LEU A 322 18.58 6.61 0.49
N ALA A 323 19.85 6.35 0.82
CA ALA A 323 20.95 7.24 0.51
C ALA A 323 21.09 7.44 -1.01
N ALA A 324 21.14 6.35 -1.78
CA ALA A 324 21.21 6.39 -3.25
C ALA A 324 19.99 7.11 -3.85
N VAL A 325 18.81 6.89 -3.28
CA VAL A 325 17.57 7.58 -3.69
C VAL A 325 17.66 9.09 -3.50
N GLN A 326 18.07 9.54 -2.31
CA GLN A 326 18.16 10.97 -2.02
C GLN A 326 19.22 11.67 -2.88
N GLN A 327 20.33 10.99 -3.17
CA GLN A 327 21.35 11.50 -4.07
C GLN A 327 20.88 11.56 -5.52
N GLY A 328 20.19 10.53 -5.99
CA GLY A 328 19.67 10.47 -7.36
C GLY A 328 18.63 11.55 -7.62
N LEU A 329 17.75 11.82 -6.64
CA LEU A 329 16.75 12.88 -6.74
C LEU A 329 17.32 14.31 -6.61
N ALA A 330 18.51 14.46 -6.01
CA ALA A 330 19.16 15.76 -5.83
C ALA A 330 20.02 16.20 -7.03
N ARG A 331 20.21 15.33 -8.03
CA ARG A 331 21.10 15.58 -9.17
C ARG A 331 20.33 15.54 -10.49
N PRO A 332 20.73 16.35 -11.48
CA PRO A 332 20.21 16.22 -12.84
C PRO A 332 20.69 14.90 -13.47
N SER A 333 19.91 14.38 -14.42
CA SER A 333 20.38 13.29 -15.29
C SER A 333 21.47 13.80 -16.23
N ARG A 334 22.45 12.96 -16.55
CA ARG A 334 23.42 13.23 -17.60
C ARG A 334 22.94 12.81 -18.99
N ALA A 335 21.99 11.88 -19.04
CA ALA A 335 21.43 11.36 -20.28
C ALA A 335 20.32 12.26 -20.86
N LEU A 336 19.66 13.07 -20.01
CA LEU A 336 18.48 13.85 -20.41
C LEU A 336 18.49 15.28 -19.86
N ASP A 337 18.38 16.24 -20.77
CA ASP A 337 18.14 17.66 -20.49
C ASP A 337 16.64 17.93 -20.31
N VAL A 338 16.14 17.77 -19.08
CA VAL A 338 14.72 17.96 -18.76
C VAL A 338 14.24 19.39 -19.08
N ASP A 339 15.07 20.40 -18.84
CA ASP A 339 14.69 21.80 -19.05
C ASP A 339 14.55 22.10 -20.55
N GLY A 340 15.52 21.67 -21.36
CA GLY A 340 15.45 21.80 -22.83
C GLY A 340 14.26 21.05 -23.42
N TRP A 341 13.95 19.85 -22.92
CA TRP A 341 12.73 19.12 -23.30
C TRP A 341 11.45 19.86 -22.93
N SER A 342 11.38 20.40 -21.71
CA SER A 342 10.20 21.11 -21.21
C SER A 342 9.92 22.36 -22.04
N GLU A 343 10.97 23.12 -22.39
CA GLU A 343 10.85 24.30 -23.25
C GLU A 343 10.33 23.94 -24.66
N LYS A 344 10.86 22.88 -25.27
CA LYS A 344 10.49 22.49 -26.65
C LYS A 344 9.11 21.82 -26.75
N LEU A 345 8.68 21.13 -25.69
CA LEU A 345 7.36 20.50 -25.65
C LEU A 345 6.25 21.46 -25.25
N ALA A 346 6.59 22.63 -24.68
CA ALA A 346 5.61 23.65 -24.32
C ALA A 346 4.80 24.09 -25.54
N GLY A 347 3.51 23.73 -25.57
CA GLY A 347 2.61 24.07 -26.67
C GLY A 347 2.70 23.17 -27.90
N ALA A 348 3.39 22.03 -27.82
CA ALA A 348 3.42 21.05 -28.91
C ALA A 348 2.01 20.51 -29.22
N GLU A 349 1.64 20.48 -30.50
CA GLU A 349 0.37 19.93 -30.95
C GLU A 349 0.39 18.39 -30.99
N TYR A 350 -0.76 17.80 -30.71
CA TYR A 350 -0.94 16.34 -30.72
C TYR A 350 -1.08 15.84 -32.15
N PRO A 351 -0.18 14.98 -32.65
CA PRO A 351 -0.34 14.42 -33.98
C PRO A 351 -1.59 13.52 -34.00
N ALA A 352 -2.44 13.69 -35.01
CA ALA A 352 -3.59 12.81 -35.20
C ALA A 352 -3.11 11.36 -35.42
N PRO A 353 -3.80 10.35 -34.86
CA PRO A 353 -3.48 8.96 -35.13
C PRO A 353 -3.52 8.72 -36.65
N SER A 354 -2.47 8.09 -37.18
CA SER A 354 -2.46 7.69 -38.59
C SER A 354 -3.48 6.58 -38.82
N GLU A 355 -4.20 6.63 -39.93
CA GLU A 355 -5.08 5.53 -40.33
C GLU A 355 -4.24 4.30 -40.70
N TRP A 356 -4.70 3.11 -40.29
CA TRP A 356 -4.02 1.83 -40.54
C TRP A 356 -3.62 1.63 -42.01
N SER A 357 -4.52 1.97 -42.95
CA SER A 357 -4.27 1.89 -44.41
C SER A 357 -3.10 2.77 -44.86
N THR A 358 -2.87 3.89 -44.18
CA THR A 358 -1.74 4.79 -44.47
C THR A 358 -0.43 4.18 -44.00
N ILE A 359 -0.43 3.46 -42.88
CA ILE A 359 0.76 2.78 -42.35
C ILE A 359 1.15 1.61 -43.28
N GLU A 360 0.17 0.80 -43.69
CA GLU A 360 0.39 -0.30 -44.64
C GLU A 360 0.96 0.18 -45.98
N ALA A 361 0.37 1.24 -46.56
CA ALA A 361 0.87 1.85 -47.79
C ALA A 361 2.32 2.34 -47.67
N ARG A 362 2.71 2.89 -46.51
CA ARG A 362 4.10 3.30 -46.24
C ARG A 362 5.06 2.12 -46.20
N VAL A 363 4.66 0.99 -45.61
CA VAL A 363 5.47 -0.25 -45.61
C VAL A 363 5.66 -0.75 -47.04
N GLU A 364 4.59 -0.84 -47.84
CA GLU A 364 4.70 -1.27 -49.23
C GLU A 364 5.59 -0.35 -50.07
N GLN A 365 5.40 0.96 -49.95
CA GLN A 365 6.20 1.96 -50.67
C GLN A 365 7.67 1.88 -50.23
N GLY A 366 7.94 1.79 -48.93
CA GLY A 366 9.28 1.62 -48.38
C GLY A 366 9.96 0.36 -48.90
N ALA A 367 9.24 -0.76 -48.96
CA ALA A 367 9.76 -2.03 -49.47
C ALA A 367 10.06 -1.98 -50.97
N ARG A 368 9.28 -1.24 -51.76
CA ARG A 368 9.57 -0.99 -53.18
C ARG A 368 10.80 -0.09 -53.35
N ALA A 369 10.89 1.00 -52.56
CA ALA A 369 12.01 1.95 -52.63
C ALA A 369 13.34 1.31 -52.20
N SER A 370 13.34 0.59 -51.07
CA SER A 370 14.50 -0.16 -50.56
C SER A 370 14.97 -1.23 -51.55
N ARG A 371 14.07 -1.96 -52.22
CA ARG A 371 14.45 -2.90 -53.30
C ARG A 371 15.04 -2.22 -54.53
N ALA A 372 14.56 -1.03 -54.88
CA ALA A 372 15.10 -0.26 -55.99
C ALA A 372 16.50 0.31 -55.69
N GLN A 373 16.77 0.62 -54.42
CA GLN A 373 18.03 1.22 -53.95
C GLN A 373 18.50 0.53 -52.66
N PRO A 374 18.98 -0.72 -52.73
CA PRO A 374 19.25 -1.53 -51.53
C PRO A 374 20.42 -1.02 -50.70
N GLY A 375 21.31 -0.22 -51.28
CA GLY A 375 22.46 0.39 -50.59
C GLY A 375 22.18 1.74 -49.93
N ASP A 376 20.94 2.24 -49.94
CA ASP A 376 20.59 3.50 -49.27
C ASP A 376 20.17 3.23 -47.81
N PRO A 377 20.99 3.59 -46.81
CA PRO A 377 20.67 3.39 -45.39
C PRO A 377 19.38 4.12 -44.96
N ALA A 378 19.07 5.28 -45.55
CA ALA A 378 17.90 6.07 -45.16
C ALA A 378 16.59 5.40 -45.60
N LEU A 379 16.58 4.74 -46.76
CA LEU A 379 15.42 3.99 -47.23
C LEU A 379 15.18 2.71 -46.41
N GLN A 380 16.25 2.04 -45.97
CA GLN A 380 16.12 0.91 -45.04
C GLN A 380 15.55 1.34 -43.69
N LEU A 381 16.04 2.46 -43.14
CA LEU A 381 15.52 3.00 -41.88
C LEU A 381 14.05 3.43 -42.00
N ALA A 382 13.67 4.10 -43.10
CA ALA A 382 12.27 4.50 -43.32
C ALA A 382 11.33 3.29 -43.44
N LEU A 383 11.77 2.22 -44.10
CA LEU A 383 11.04 0.94 -44.14
C LEU A 383 10.92 0.33 -42.74
N SER A 384 12.00 0.33 -41.98
CA SER A 384 12.05 -0.20 -40.62
C SER A 384 11.06 0.49 -39.67
N GLU A 385 11.03 1.82 -39.69
CA GLU A 385 10.08 2.60 -38.87
C GLU A 385 8.62 2.39 -39.30
N ALA A 386 8.36 2.28 -40.60
CA ALA A 386 7.03 1.97 -41.10
C ALA A 386 6.58 0.56 -40.67
N ALA A 387 7.48 -0.42 -40.74
CA ALA A 387 7.22 -1.79 -40.31
C ALA A 387 6.97 -1.87 -38.80
N LEU A 388 7.76 -1.13 -38.00
CA LEU A 388 7.54 -1.02 -36.57
C LEU A 388 6.16 -0.41 -36.26
N ALA A 389 5.81 0.71 -36.91
CA ALA A 389 4.51 1.35 -36.73
C ALA A 389 3.34 0.40 -37.07
N LEU A 390 3.49 -0.42 -38.13
CA LEU A 390 2.50 -1.43 -38.49
C LEU A 390 2.39 -2.52 -37.42
N ALA A 391 3.52 -3.01 -36.90
CA ALA A 391 3.59 -4.07 -35.89
C ALA A 391 2.89 -3.68 -34.57
N ILE A 392 2.97 -2.40 -34.18
CA ILE A 392 2.40 -1.88 -32.93
C ILE A 392 0.90 -1.58 -33.04
N ASP A 393 0.39 -1.29 -34.24
CA ASP A 393 -1.02 -0.94 -34.39
C ASP A 393 -1.92 -2.12 -33.96
N PRO A 394 -2.78 -1.94 -32.94
CA PRO A 394 -3.59 -3.02 -32.37
C PRO A 394 -4.64 -3.56 -33.34
N LYS A 395 -4.94 -2.85 -34.42
CA LYS A 395 -5.82 -3.31 -35.51
C LYS A 395 -5.07 -4.23 -36.47
N THR A 396 -3.77 -4.03 -36.70
CA THR A 396 -2.94 -4.83 -37.62
C THR A 396 -3.05 -6.31 -37.29
N THR A 397 -2.81 -6.68 -36.03
CA THR A 397 -2.83 -8.08 -35.59
C THR A 397 -4.23 -8.71 -35.72
N ARG A 398 -5.30 -7.92 -35.57
CA ARG A 398 -6.68 -8.42 -35.68
C ARG A 398 -7.20 -8.50 -37.11
N ILE A 399 -6.70 -7.65 -38.01
CA ILE A 399 -7.14 -7.57 -39.41
C ILE A 399 -6.32 -8.50 -40.31
N LEU A 400 -5.00 -8.55 -40.11
CA LEU A 400 -4.09 -9.28 -41.01
C LEU A 400 -3.88 -10.74 -40.61
N ALA A 401 -4.15 -11.12 -39.37
CA ALA A 401 -4.10 -12.52 -38.96
C ALA A 401 -5.31 -13.27 -39.53
N ALA A 402 -5.07 -14.35 -40.27
CA ALA A 402 -6.12 -15.21 -40.80
C ALA A 402 -6.99 -15.87 -39.69
N ASP A 403 -6.44 -16.02 -38.49
CA ASP A 403 -7.10 -16.54 -37.29
C ASP A 403 -6.54 -15.83 -36.04
N TYR A 404 -7.36 -15.66 -34.99
CA TYR A 404 -6.94 -15.09 -33.70
C TYR A 404 -5.79 -15.89 -33.05
N ARG A 405 -5.65 -17.17 -33.41
CA ARG A 405 -4.59 -18.06 -32.91
C ARG A 405 -3.22 -17.76 -33.50
N THR A 406 -3.17 -17.25 -34.73
CA THR A 406 -1.91 -16.94 -35.45
C THR A 406 -1.50 -15.47 -35.33
N ALA A 407 -2.38 -14.63 -34.79
CA ALA A 407 -2.13 -13.23 -34.50
C ALA A 407 -0.81 -12.96 -33.72
N PRO A 408 -0.49 -13.69 -32.64
CA PRO A 408 0.77 -13.49 -31.92
C PRO A 408 2.02 -13.78 -32.78
N ASP A 409 1.99 -14.86 -33.57
CA ASP A 409 3.09 -15.22 -34.46
C ASP A 409 3.28 -14.18 -35.56
N TYR A 410 2.17 -13.66 -36.10
CA TYR A 410 2.19 -12.61 -37.11
C TYR A 410 2.77 -11.29 -36.58
N ALA A 411 2.39 -10.88 -35.36
CA ALA A 411 2.97 -9.72 -34.71
C ALA A 411 4.48 -9.88 -34.49
N ARG A 412 4.91 -11.07 -34.03
CA ARG A 412 6.34 -11.40 -33.85
C ARG A 412 7.14 -11.25 -35.13
N LEU A 413 6.65 -11.78 -36.26
CA LEU A 413 7.31 -11.67 -37.56
C LEU A 413 7.46 -10.21 -38.02
N GLN A 414 6.47 -9.36 -37.77
CA GLN A 414 6.57 -7.94 -38.13
C GLN A 414 7.64 -7.20 -37.31
N PHE A 415 7.79 -7.51 -36.02
CA PHE A 415 8.89 -6.98 -35.21
C PHE A 415 10.26 -7.48 -35.70
N GLU A 416 10.36 -8.74 -36.12
CA GLU A 416 11.58 -9.28 -36.74
C GLU A 416 11.92 -8.56 -38.06
N ASP A 417 10.92 -8.29 -38.90
CA ASP A 417 11.12 -7.58 -40.17
C ASP A 417 11.55 -6.12 -39.96
N ALA A 418 10.90 -5.41 -39.03
CA ALA A 418 11.31 -4.07 -38.63
C ALA A 418 12.76 -4.04 -38.14
N ARG A 419 13.14 -4.98 -37.26
CA ARG A 419 14.51 -5.08 -36.74
C ARG A 419 15.51 -5.44 -37.83
N ARG A 420 15.17 -6.35 -38.74
CA ARG A 420 16.05 -6.74 -39.86
C ARG A 420 16.33 -5.53 -40.76
N ALA A 421 15.31 -4.72 -41.06
CA ALA A 421 15.48 -3.50 -41.84
C ALA A 421 16.33 -2.45 -41.09
N ALA A 422 16.17 -2.31 -39.77
CA ALA A 422 17.02 -1.41 -38.97
C ALA A 422 18.50 -1.84 -38.98
N ARG A 423 18.77 -3.14 -38.78
CA ARG A 423 20.15 -3.67 -38.85
C ARG A 423 20.75 -3.54 -40.25
N ALA A 424 19.96 -3.75 -41.29
CA ALA A 424 20.42 -3.49 -42.66
C ALA A 424 20.77 -2.01 -42.88
N ALA A 425 20.01 -1.08 -42.30
CA ALA A 425 20.36 0.34 -42.32
C ALA A 425 21.68 0.59 -41.57
N GLU A 426 21.85 0.01 -40.37
CA GLU A 426 23.06 0.11 -39.55
C GLU A 426 24.31 -0.43 -40.29
N ASP A 427 24.20 -1.60 -40.92
CA ASP A 427 25.28 -2.22 -41.71
C ASP A 427 25.67 -1.35 -42.92
N LEU A 428 24.73 -0.56 -43.44
CA LEU A 428 24.95 0.43 -44.50
C LEU A 428 25.45 1.79 -43.99
N GLY A 429 25.69 1.93 -42.69
CA GLY A 429 26.24 3.12 -42.04
C GLY A 429 25.21 4.11 -41.48
N ALA A 430 23.93 3.72 -41.36
CA ALA A 430 22.97 4.53 -40.61
C ALA A 430 23.37 4.58 -39.13
N ILE A 431 23.39 5.77 -38.55
CA ILE A 431 23.69 6.00 -37.13
C ILE A 431 22.66 6.94 -36.49
N GLY A 432 22.62 6.97 -35.16
CA GLY A 432 21.81 7.91 -34.38
C GLY A 432 20.53 7.29 -33.83
N TRP A 433 19.81 8.08 -33.02
CA TRP A 433 18.76 7.58 -32.13
C TRP A 433 17.65 6.79 -32.81
N ARG A 434 17.34 7.08 -34.08
CA ARG A 434 16.24 6.43 -34.82
C ARG A 434 16.54 4.95 -35.08
N VAL A 435 17.79 4.63 -35.43
CA VAL A 435 18.23 3.24 -35.65
C VAL A 435 18.14 2.48 -34.32
N ASP A 436 18.75 3.04 -33.27
CA ASP A 436 18.75 2.45 -31.94
C ASP A 436 17.33 2.29 -31.37
N ALA A 437 16.45 3.27 -31.56
CA ALA A 437 15.07 3.21 -31.09
C ALA A 437 14.29 2.06 -31.76
N VAL A 438 14.41 1.86 -33.07
CA VAL A 438 13.69 0.76 -33.73
C VAL A 438 14.25 -0.60 -33.29
N ILE A 439 15.57 -0.75 -33.19
CA ILE A 439 16.18 -2.00 -32.69
C ILE A 439 15.75 -2.25 -31.24
N ALA A 440 15.76 -1.23 -30.39
CA ALA A 440 15.35 -1.34 -28.98
C ALA A 440 13.91 -1.82 -28.85
N LEU A 441 12.98 -1.15 -29.54
CA LEU A 441 11.56 -1.41 -29.44
C LEU A 441 11.20 -2.76 -30.05
N SER A 442 11.74 -3.12 -31.22
CA SER A 442 11.54 -4.46 -31.78
C SER A 442 12.10 -5.55 -30.85
N SER A 443 13.29 -5.37 -30.28
CA SER A 443 13.90 -6.35 -29.37
C SER A 443 13.07 -6.52 -28.09
N TYR A 444 12.50 -5.43 -27.55
CA TYR A 444 11.56 -5.48 -26.43
C TYR A 444 10.35 -6.38 -26.73
N TYR A 445 9.68 -6.15 -27.87
CA TYR A 445 8.52 -6.97 -28.25
C TYR A 445 8.86 -8.41 -28.62
N LEU A 446 10.11 -8.70 -28.98
CA LEU A 446 10.63 -10.05 -29.21
C LEU A 446 11.09 -10.75 -27.93
N GLY A 447 11.07 -10.08 -26.77
CA GLY A 447 11.50 -10.64 -25.49
C GLY A 447 13.01 -10.57 -25.24
N GLU A 448 13.76 -9.86 -26.08
CA GLU A 448 15.21 -9.75 -26.05
C GLU A 448 15.64 -8.51 -25.23
N MET A 449 15.41 -8.58 -23.91
CA MET A 449 15.49 -7.42 -23.01
C MET A 449 16.89 -6.79 -22.89
N GLU A 450 17.96 -7.58 -22.97
CA GLU A 450 19.33 -7.06 -22.88
C GLU A 450 19.65 -6.11 -24.05
N GLU A 451 19.35 -6.53 -25.29
CA GLU A 451 19.50 -5.69 -26.48
C GLU A 451 18.55 -4.49 -26.44
N ALA A 452 17.30 -4.72 -26.03
CA ALA A 452 16.30 -3.67 -25.90
C ALA A 452 16.77 -2.53 -25.00
N HIS A 453 17.27 -2.86 -23.80
CA HIS A 453 17.75 -1.89 -22.82
C HIS A 453 19.02 -1.18 -23.28
N ALA A 454 19.99 -1.91 -23.83
CA ALA A 454 21.24 -1.32 -24.32
C ALA A 454 20.98 -0.31 -25.45
N ARG A 455 20.12 -0.67 -26.41
CA ARG A 455 19.76 0.20 -27.53
C ARG A 455 18.88 1.37 -27.09
N ALA A 456 17.99 1.18 -26.13
CA ALA A 456 17.20 2.30 -25.59
C ALA A 456 18.09 3.37 -24.93
N ALA A 457 19.12 2.94 -24.18
CA ALA A 457 20.09 3.87 -23.59
C ALA A 457 20.88 4.63 -24.66
N ALA A 458 21.39 3.93 -25.69
CA ALA A 458 22.09 4.57 -26.81
C ALA A 458 21.21 5.56 -27.58
N ALA A 459 19.93 5.22 -27.80
CA ALA A 459 18.98 6.11 -28.45
C ALA A 459 18.75 7.39 -27.64
N VAL A 460 18.52 7.27 -26.33
CA VAL A 460 18.22 8.41 -25.45
C VAL A 460 19.40 9.38 -25.35
N GLU A 461 20.64 8.89 -25.36
CA GLU A 461 21.86 9.73 -25.27
C GLU A 461 21.96 10.77 -26.40
N VAL A 462 21.43 10.46 -27.59
CA VAL A 462 21.48 11.35 -28.76
C VAL A 462 20.09 11.74 -29.28
N LEU A 463 19.04 11.53 -28.48
CA LEU A 463 17.67 11.88 -28.82
C LEU A 463 17.47 13.41 -28.78
N PRO A 464 17.02 14.05 -29.88
CA PRO A 464 16.80 15.48 -29.91
C PRO A 464 15.72 15.93 -28.93
N THR A 465 15.97 17.01 -28.21
CA THR A 465 14.98 17.67 -27.34
C THR A 465 13.76 18.09 -28.16
N GLY A 466 12.56 17.78 -27.68
CA GLY A 466 11.31 18.18 -28.33
C GLY A 466 10.82 17.24 -29.43
N GLU A 467 11.48 16.11 -29.66
CA GLU A 467 10.97 15.07 -30.54
C GLU A 467 9.64 14.51 -30.01
N THR A 468 8.58 14.56 -30.82
CA THR A 468 7.19 14.24 -30.40
C THR A 468 6.67 12.92 -30.97
N SER A 469 7.47 12.21 -31.76
CA SER A 469 7.08 10.92 -32.34
C SER A 469 6.82 9.85 -31.28
N TRP A 470 6.02 8.86 -31.67
CA TRP A 470 5.75 7.71 -30.81
C TRP A 470 7.04 6.95 -30.43
N ASN A 471 8.00 6.83 -31.35
CA ASN A 471 9.28 6.15 -31.10
C ASN A 471 10.07 6.85 -29.97
N ALA A 472 10.10 8.19 -29.94
CA ALA A 472 10.77 8.93 -28.87
C ALA A 472 10.09 8.72 -27.51
N MET A 473 8.76 8.79 -27.46
CA MET A 473 8.00 8.46 -26.25
C MET A 473 8.28 7.03 -25.78
N ALA A 474 8.22 6.06 -26.67
CA ALA A 474 8.36 4.65 -26.34
C ALA A 474 9.79 4.31 -25.89
N VAL A 475 10.81 4.87 -26.55
CA VAL A 475 12.21 4.62 -26.17
C VAL A 475 12.57 5.31 -24.84
N LEU A 476 12.02 6.50 -24.55
CA LEU A 476 12.14 7.14 -23.24
C LEU A 476 11.52 6.28 -22.13
N ALA A 477 10.35 5.68 -22.39
CA ALA A 477 9.70 4.79 -21.44
C ALA A 477 10.50 3.49 -21.23
N LEU A 478 11.04 2.89 -22.29
CA LEU A 478 11.88 1.69 -22.22
C LEU A 478 13.22 1.96 -21.51
N PHE A 479 13.81 3.14 -21.73
CA PHE A 479 15.01 3.56 -21.00
C PHE A 479 14.73 3.70 -19.50
N ALA A 480 13.59 4.30 -19.12
CA ALA A 480 13.18 4.40 -17.74
C ALA A 480 12.94 3.01 -17.10
N ASP A 481 12.25 2.11 -17.79
CA ASP A 481 12.03 0.73 -17.34
C ASP A 481 13.37 -0.02 -17.15
N ALA A 482 14.30 0.08 -18.11
CA ALA A 482 15.62 -0.54 -18.00
C ALA A 482 16.36 -0.13 -16.72
N ARG A 483 16.34 1.17 -16.39
CA ARG A 483 16.94 1.69 -15.16
C ARG A 483 16.17 1.24 -13.91
N GLN A 484 14.84 1.22 -13.95
CA GLN A 484 14.01 0.70 -12.85
C GLN A 484 14.33 -0.77 -12.56
N GLN A 485 14.37 -1.63 -13.58
CA GLN A 485 14.70 -3.04 -13.43
C GLN A 485 16.08 -3.25 -12.83
N ALA A 486 17.08 -2.47 -13.28
CA ALA A 486 18.44 -2.53 -12.73
C ALA A 486 18.49 -2.14 -11.25
N ILE A 487 17.75 -1.08 -10.86
CA ILE A 487 17.63 -0.66 -9.45
C ILE A 487 16.92 -1.74 -8.62
N LEU A 488 15.77 -2.25 -9.09
CA LEU A 488 15.01 -3.29 -8.39
C LEU A 488 15.81 -4.57 -8.21
N ALA A 489 16.58 -4.98 -9.23
CA ALA A 489 17.50 -6.11 -9.13
C ALA A 489 18.58 -5.89 -8.07
N ALA A 490 19.18 -4.69 -8.04
CA ALA A 490 20.19 -4.35 -7.04
C ALA A 490 19.63 -4.30 -5.62
N VAL A 491 18.44 -3.71 -5.43
CA VAL A 491 17.72 -3.66 -4.15
C VAL A 491 17.38 -5.06 -3.65
N LYS A 492 16.82 -5.91 -4.52
CA LYS A 492 16.51 -7.31 -4.19
C LYS A 492 17.77 -8.10 -3.81
N ALA A 493 18.89 -7.84 -4.48
CA ALA A 493 20.18 -8.46 -4.18
C ALA A 493 20.89 -7.85 -2.96
N GLY A 494 20.37 -6.75 -2.39
CA GLY A 494 21.03 -6.01 -1.31
C GLY A 494 22.39 -5.42 -1.73
N THR A 495 22.56 -5.09 -3.01
CA THR A 495 23.82 -4.56 -3.58
C THR A 495 23.76 -3.05 -3.82
N SER A 496 24.91 -2.40 -3.89
CA SER A 496 25.01 -0.98 -4.24
C SER A 496 24.65 -0.75 -5.71
N TRP A 497 24.00 0.37 -6.01
CA TRP A 497 23.70 0.80 -7.37
C TRP A 497 23.98 2.30 -7.56
N PRO A 498 24.35 2.75 -8.77
CA PRO A 498 24.64 4.16 -9.04
C PRO A 498 23.40 5.05 -8.88
N SER A 499 23.47 6.08 -8.05
CA SER A 499 22.36 7.04 -7.87
C SER A 499 21.96 7.77 -9.16
N GLU A 500 22.87 7.86 -10.14
CA GLU A 500 22.62 8.35 -11.50
C GLU A 500 21.49 7.58 -12.21
N TRP A 501 21.30 6.29 -11.93
CA TRP A 501 20.19 5.52 -12.50
C TRP A 501 18.83 6.07 -12.06
N LEU A 502 18.70 6.55 -10.82
CA LEU A 502 17.44 7.17 -10.38
C LEU A 502 17.27 8.57 -10.96
N ALA A 503 18.36 9.32 -11.12
CA ALA A 503 18.32 10.62 -11.80
C ALA A 503 17.80 10.45 -13.24
N ASP A 504 18.30 9.44 -13.96
CA ASP A 504 17.84 9.04 -15.29
C ASP A 504 16.35 8.68 -15.32
N VAL A 505 15.89 7.81 -14.40
CA VAL A 505 14.46 7.43 -14.30
C VAL A 505 13.59 8.67 -14.09
N ASN A 506 13.94 9.50 -13.10
CA ASN A 506 13.16 10.69 -12.76
C ASN A 506 13.16 11.70 -13.90
N ALA A 507 14.27 11.87 -14.63
CA ALA A 507 14.35 12.72 -15.81
C ALA A 507 13.48 12.21 -16.96
N ALA A 508 13.61 10.92 -17.31
CA ALA A 508 12.83 10.29 -18.37
C ALA A 508 11.31 10.42 -18.12
N TYR A 509 10.86 10.13 -16.90
CA TYR A 509 9.45 10.33 -16.55
C TYR A 509 9.02 11.79 -16.46
N SER A 510 9.92 12.72 -16.14
CA SER A 510 9.60 14.17 -16.16
C SER A 510 9.39 14.67 -17.59
N VAL A 511 10.15 14.13 -18.55
CA VAL A 511 9.93 14.36 -19.99
C VAL A 511 8.63 13.71 -20.45
N LEU A 512 8.41 12.43 -20.10
CA LEU A 512 7.17 11.71 -20.44
C LEU A 512 5.93 12.41 -19.86
N ALA A 513 6.01 12.96 -18.65
CA ALA A 513 4.91 13.71 -18.04
C ALA A 513 4.48 14.93 -18.85
N GLN A 514 5.28 15.40 -19.81
CA GLN A 514 5.00 16.52 -20.72
C GLN A 514 4.83 16.08 -22.18
N HIS A 515 5.38 14.93 -22.56
CA HIS A 515 5.33 14.43 -23.94
C HIS A 515 3.88 14.20 -24.43
N PRO A 516 3.46 14.66 -25.63
CA PRO A 516 2.06 14.65 -26.06
C PRO A 516 1.44 13.24 -26.15
N LEU A 517 2.23 12.25 -26.57
CA LEU A 517 1.77 10.85 -26.71
C LEU A 517 1.87 10.02 -25.41
N SER A 518 2.23 10.64 -24.29
CA SER A 518 2.30 9.95 -23.01
C SER A 518 0.91 9.71 -22.42
N VAL A 519 0.84 8.76 -21.49
CA VAL A 519 -0.42 8.23 -20.95
C VAL A 519 -0.30 8.03 -19.44
N ASP A 520 -1.43 7.98 -18.75
CA ASP A 520 -1.52 7.95 -17.29
C ASP A 520 -0.75 6.79 -16.65
N HIS A 521 -0.64 5.63 -17.32
CA HIS A 521 0.13 4.49 -16.81
C HIS A 521 1.60 4.82 -16.50
N GLN A 522 2.20 5.77 -17.23
CA GLN A 522 3.60 6.18 -17.01
C GLN A 522 3.73 6.99 -15.73
N ALA A 523 2.76 7.86 -15.44
CA ALA A 523 2.69 8.58 -14.18
C ALA A 523 2.46 7.62 -13.00
N VAL A 524 1.60 6.60 -13.18
CA VAL A 524 1.37 5.54 -12.19
C VAL A 524 2.65 4.75 -11.92
N ALA A 525 3.33 4.27 -12.98
CA ALA A 525 4.57 3.50 -12.85
C ALA A 525 5.65 4.31 -12.12
N HIS A 526 5.81 5.59 -12.45
CA HIS A 526 6.77 6.46 -11.78
C HIS A 526 6.41 6.69 -10.30
N HIS A 527 5.15 6.98 -9.99
CA HIS A 527 4.67 7.11 -8.61
C HIS A 527 4.94 5.85 -7.80
N ASP A 528 4.51 4.68 -8.30
CA ASP A 528 4.59 3.41 -7.58
C ASP A 528 6.05 3.00 -7.35
N PHE A 529 6.92 3.21 -8.36
CA PHE A 529 8.36 2.98 -8.23
C PHE A 529 9.00 3.85 -7.15
N LEU A 530 8.73 5.17 -7.16
CA LEU A 530 9.25 6.09 -6.15
C LEU A 530 8.72 5.76 -4.75
N LYS A 531 7.43 5.40 -4.63
CA LYS A 531 6.83 4.99 -3.36
C LYS A 531 7.51 3.73 -2.81
N ALA A 532 7.76 2.73 -3.67
CA ALA A 532 8.44 1.49 -3.29
C ALA A 532 9.88 1.73 -2.80
N LEU A 533 10.58 2.73 -3.36
CA LEU A 533 11.92 3.14 -2.92
C LEU A 533 11.91 4.07 -1.70
N GLY A 534 10.75 4.42 -1.14
CA GLY A 534 10.63 5.30 0.02
C GLY A 534 10.69 6.80 -0.30
N ALA A 535 10.73 7.20 -1.58
CA ALA A 535 10.74 8.59 -2.05
C ALA A 535 9.35 9.25 -2.00
N ARG A 536 8.65 9.15 -0.86
CA ARG A 536 7.22 9.50 -0.72
C ARG A 536 6.89 10.93 -1.15
N ALA A 537 7.73 11.91 -0.79
CA ALA A 537 7.49 13.31 -1.16
C ALA A 537 7.54 13.53 -2.68
N ARG A 538 8.51 12.90 -3.37
CA ARG A 538 8.61 12.98 -4.83
C ARG A 538 7.48 12.19 -5.50
N ALA A 539 7.13 11.01 -4.97
CA ALA A 539 5.99 10.23 -5.44
C ALA A 539 4.68 11.06 -5.40
N ALA A 540 4.43 11.76 -4.28
CA ALA A 540 3.26 12.65 -4.16
C ALA A 540 3.26 13.77 -5.20
N GLN A 541 4.41 14.39 -5.50
CA GLN A 541 4.52 15.40 -6.56
C GLN A 541 4.20 14.82 -7.94
N VAL A 542 4.69 13.62 -8.24
CA VAL A 542 4.40 12.90 -9.49
C VAL A 542 2.91 12.58 -9.59
N LEU A 543 2.28 12.17 -8.50
CA LEU A 543 0.84 11.91 -8.45
C LEU A 543 0.02 13.18 -8.71
N GLU A 544 0.38 14.31 -8.10
CA GLU A 544 -0.29 15.59 -8.34
C GLU A 544 -0.14 16.05 -9.80
N ALA A 545 1.07 15.97 -10.36
CA ALA A 545 1.32 16.29 -11.77
C ALA A 545 0.54 15.36 -12.71
N GLY A 546 0.50 14.05 -12.39
CA GLY A 546 -0.29 13.06 -13.12
C GLY A 546 -1.78 13.38 -13.10
N LEU A 547 -2.35 13.71 -11.94
CA LEU A 547 -3.77 14.07 -11.81
C LEU A 547 -4.11 15.40 -12.48
N ALA A 548 -3.18 16.35 -12.50
CA ALA A 548 -3.37 17.60 -13.25
C ALA A 548 -3.46 17.34 -14.76
N ARG A 549 -2.66 16.40 -15.27
CA ARG A 549 -2.64 16.04 -16.70
C ARG A 549 -3.74 15.06 -17.10
N PHE A 550 -4.03 14.08 -16.24
CA PHE A 550 -4.99 13.01 -16.48
C PHE A 550 -6.07 12.99 -15.38
N PRO A 551 -6.91 14.03 -15.31
CA PRO A 551 -7.89 14.19 -14.22
C PRO A 551 -8.93 13.07 -14.16
N GLU A 552 -9.15 12.35 -15.25
CA GLU A 552 -10.10 11.23 -15.31
C GLU A 552 -9.44 9.85 -15.09
N SER A 553 -8.16 9.81 -14.72
CA SER A 553 -7.45 8.54 -14.50
C SER A 553 -7.91 7.87 -13.21
N TRP A 554 -8.60 6.74 -13.37
CA TRP A 554 -8.99 5.86 -12.26
C TRP A 554 -7.79 5.45 -11.40
N SER A 555 -6.71 5.02 -12.04
CA SER A 555 -5.53 4.50 -11.34
C SER A 555 -4.83 5.58 -10.52
N LEU A 556 -4.72 6.82 -11.02
CA LEU A 556 -4.15 7.91 -10.23
C LEU A 556 -5.06 8.29 -9.05
N HIS A 557 -6.38 8.34 -9.24
CA HIS A 557 -7.31 8.58 -8.14
C HIS A 557 -7.29 7.48 -7.07
N GLU A 558 -7.06 6.22 -7.45
CA GLU A 558 -6.81 5.13 -6.51
C GLU A 558 -5.57 5.39 -5.64
N ARG A 559 -4.44 5.78 -6.25
CA ARG A 559 -3.23 6.14 -5.50
C ARG A 559 -3.45 7.33 -4.57
N LEU A 560 -4.20 8.34 -5.03
CA LEU A 560 -4.58 9.49 -4.19
C LEU A 560 -5.37 9.07 -2.95
N ARG A 561 -6.37 8.19 -3.11
CA ARG A 561 -7.14 7.68 -1.97
C ARG A 561 -6.25 6.90 -1.01
N MET A 562 -5.41 5.99 -1.52
CA MET A 562 -4.50 5.19 -0.70
C MET A 562 -3.49 6.07 0.06
N GLN A 563 -2.88 7.05 -0.61
CA GLN A 563 -1.99 8.01 0.04
C GLN A 563 -2.73 8.83 1.09
N THR A 564 -3.94 9.29 0.79
CA THR A 564 -4.73 10.10 1.74
C THR A 564 -5.14 9.29 2.97
N LEU A 565 -5.54 8.04 2.80
CA LEU A 565 -5.85 7.14 3.91
C LEU A 565 -4.61 6.90 4.79
N GLU A 566 -3.45 6.70 4.17
CA GLU A 566 -2.17 6.51 4.87
C GLU A 566 -1.75 7.78 5.64
N GLU A 567 -1.88 8.96 5.05
CA GLU A 567 -1.36 10.21 5.62
C GLU A 567 -2.34 10.93 6.55
N ARG A 568 -3.64 10.84 6.25
CA ARG A 568 -4.71 11.67 6.85
C ARG A 568 -5.88 10.86 7.38
N GLY A 569 -5.89 9.53 7.20
CA GLY A 569 -6.97 8.66 7.64
C GLY A 569 -8.28 8.87 6.88
N ILE A 570 -9.35 8.27 7.42
CA ILE A 570 -10.69 8.22 6.81
C ILE A 570 -11.25 9.64 6.59
N ALA A 571 -11.20 10.50 7.61
CA ALA A 571 -11.67 11.88 7.53
C ALA A 571 -10.89 12.73 6.50
N GLY A 572 -9.64 12.36 6.20
CA GLY A 572 -8.82 13.05 5.22
C GLY A 572 -9.33 12.94 3.79
N LEU A 573 -9.99 11.84 3.42
CA LEU A 573 -10.49 11.60 2.07
C LEU A 573 -11.49 12.68 1.63
N GLU A 574 -12.45 12.97 2.49
CA GLU A 574 -13.46 14.00 2.24
C GLU A 574 -12.82 15.37 2.05
N ALA A 575 -11.91 15.75 2.95
CA ALA A 575 -11.24 17.04 2.89
C ALA A 575 -10.43 17.23 1.59
N VAL A 576 -9.71 16.19 1.15
CA VAL A 576 -8.89 16.23 -0.08
C VAL A 576 -9.75 16.41 -1.32
N TYR A 577 -10.84 15.64 -1.46
CA TYR A 577 -11.73 15.79 -2.62
C TYR A 577 -12.52 17.09 -2.60
N SER A 578 -12.97 17.54 -1.43
CA SER A 578 -13.68 18.82 -1.27
C SER A 578 -12.80 20.02 -1.61
N GLU A 579 -11.51 19.96 -1.24
CA GLU A 579 -10.53 20.95 -1.66
C GLU A 579 -10.34 20.96 -3.18
N ARG A 580 -10.22 19.78 -3.81
CA ARG A 580 -10.09 19.70 -5.28
C ARG A 580 -11.32 20.22 -6.01
N LEU A 581 -12.52 19.89 -5.53
CA LEU A 581 -13.78 20.36 -6.11
C LEU A 581 -13.94 21.89 -6.05
N ARG A 582 -13.30 22.55 -5.08
CA ARG A 582 -13.30 24.02 -4.94
C ARG A 582 -12.30 24.73 -5.87
N ARG A 583 -11.34 24.01 -6.48
CA ARG A 583 -10.35 24.61 -7.38
C ARG A 583 -10.96 24.90 -8.76
N ALA A 584 -10.59 26.05 -9.32
CA ALA A 584 -11.00 26.47 -10.67
C ALA A 584 -9.80 26.49 -11.64
N PRO A 585 -9.94 26.01 -12.89
CA PRO A 585 -11.10 25.29 -13.40
C PRO A 585 -11.23 23.91 -12.76
N ARG A 586 -12.47 23.48 -12.57
CA ARG A 586 -12.77 22.17 -12.01
C ARG A 586 -12.51 21.09 -13.05
N ALA A 587 -11.79 20.05 -12.65
CA ALA A 587 -11.50 18.91 -13.52
C ALA A 587 -12.79 18.16 -13.93
N PRO A 588 -12.96 17.80 -15.21
CA PRO A 588 -14.07 16.95 -15.64
C PRO A 588 -14.10 15.62 -14.86
N GLY A 589 -15.30 15.14 -14.54
CA GLY A 589 -15.50 13.85 -13.85
C GLY A 589 -15.08 13.83 -12.37
N LEU A 590 -14.56 14.93 -11.81
CA LEU A 590 -14.07 14.97 -10.44
C LEU A 590 -15.16 14.70 -9.39
N GLU A 591 -16.41 15.09 -9.65
CA GLU A 591 -17.54 14.78 -8.75
C GLU A 591 -17.70 13.28 -8.53
N TRP A 592 -17.57 12.51 -9.61
CA TRP A 592 -17.73 11.07 -9.58
C TRP A 592 -16.66 10.43 -8.68
N PHE A 593 -15.41 10.89 -8.78
CA PHE A 593 -14.34 10.42 -7.92
C PHE A 593 -14.53 10.84 -6.46
N ALA A 594 -15.13 12.00 -6.20
CA ALA A 594 -15.52 12.41 -4.84
C ALA A 594 -16.60 11.50 -4.28
N GLY A 595 -17.61 11.12 -5.08
CA GLY A 595 -18.62 10.13 -4.72
C GLY A 595 -18.02 8.77 -4.38
N TYR A 596 -17.07 8.29 -5.19
CA TYR A 596 -16.36 7.05 -4.91
C TYR A 596 -15.50 7.12 -3.65
N ALA A 597 -14.84 8.26 -3.41
CA ALA A 597 -14.10 8.46 -2.16
C ALA A 597 -15.02 8.43 -0.93
N GLN A 598 -16.24 8.98 -1.02
CA GLN A 598 -17.23 8.89 0.07
C GLN A 598 -17.77 7.48 0.29
N LEU A 599 -17.94 6.69 -0.79
CA LEU A 599 -18.30 5.28 -0.66
C LEU A 599 -17.23 4.50 0.12
N VAL A 600 -15.96 4.67 -0.24
CA VAL A 600 -14.83 4.07 0.49
C VAL A 600 -14.79 4.54 1.94
N THR A 601 -14.98 5.85 2.18
CA THR A 601 -15.07 6.43 3.53
C THR A 601 -16.16 5.74 4.37
N ALA A 602 -17.34 5.50 3.79
CA ALA A 602 -18.45 4.83 4.47
C ALA A 602 -18.10 3.38 4.88
N GLU A 603 -17.47 2.63 3.98
CA GLU A 603 -17.04 1.25 4.25
C GLU A 603 -15.97 1.18 5.34
N PHE A 604 -15.04 2.14 5.37
CA PHE A 604 -14.05 2.25 6.45
C PHE A 604 -14.69 2.60 7.78
N TYR A 605 -15.68 3.52 7.83
CA TYR A 605 -16.42 3.80 9.06
C TYR A 605 -17.23 2.59 9.54
N ARG A 606 -17.82 1.82 8.62
CA ARG A 606 -18.50 0.58 8.95
C ARG A 606 -17.55 -0.45 9.57
N ARG A 607 -16.35 -0.65 8.99
CA ARG A 607 -15.30 -1.50 9.59
C ARG A 607 -14.86 -1.02 10.97
N ALA A 608 -14.81 0.29 11.17
CA ALA A 608 -14.43 0.91 12.43
C ALA A 608 -15.54 0.90 13.51
N GLY A 609 -16.74 0.36 13.20
CA GLY A 609 -17.86 0.35 14.14
C GLY A 609 -18.51 1.73 14.36
N ASN A 610 -18.40 2.63 13.38
CA ASN A 610 -18.95 3.99 13.40
C ASN A 610 -20.14 4.12 12.43
N PRO A 611 -21.31 3.57 12.77
CA PRO A 611 -22.43 3.42 11.84
C PRO A 611 -23.07 4.75 11.43
N SER A 612 -23.12 5.74 12.32
CA SER A 612 -23.69 7.06 12.03
C SER A 612 -22.88 7.78 10.96
N GLU A 613 -21.55 7.80 11.12
CA GLU A 613 -20.61 8.38 10.16
C GLU A 613 -20.64 7.63 8.82
N ALA A 614 -20.79 6.30 8.86
CA ALA A 614 -20.92 5.48 7.66
C ALA A 614 -22.19 5.82 6.86
N VAL A 615 -23.35 5.95 7.52
CA VAL A 615 -24.60 6.37 6.87
C VAL A 615 -24.46 7.76 6.25
N SER A 616 -23.91 8.73 6.98
CA SER A 616 -23.71 10.08 6.46
C SER A 616 -22.75 10.11 5.26
N ALA A 617 -21.70 9.27 5.26
CA ALA A 617 -20.79 9.15 4.13
C ALA A 617 -21.46 8.52 2.90
N TYR A 618 -22.31 7.49 3.06
CA TYR A 618 -23.12 6.96 1.95
C TYR A 618 -24.07 8.00 1.36
N GLU A 619 -24.70 8.83 2.20
CA GLU A 619 -25.56 9.93 1.73
C GLU A 619 -24.79 10.97 0.92
N ARG A 620 -23.59 11.35 1.37
CA ARG A 620 -22.71 12.23 0.60
C ARG A 620 -22.25 11.59 -0.71
N ALA A 621 -21.95 10.29 -0.71
CA ALA A 621 -21.61 9.56 -1.93
C ALA A 621 -22.73 9.64 -2.97
N ILE A 622 -23.98 9.40 -2.56
CA ILE A 622 -25.17 9.53 -3.42
C ILE A 622 -25.27 10.95 -3.98
N ALA A 623 -25.14 11.98 -3.14
CA ALA A 623 -25.22 13.38 -3.57
C ALA A 623 -24.18 13.73 -4.65
N HIS A 624 -22.94 13.27 -4.49
CA HIS A 624 -21.89 13.46 -5.49
C HIS A 624 -22.21 12.71 -6.80
N TYR A 625 -22.71 11.48 -6.76
CA TYR A 625 -23.08 10.78 -7.98
C TYR A 625 -24.23 11.45 -8.73
N GLU A 626 -25.23 11.98 -8.02
CA GLU A 626 -26.30 12.76 -8.66
C GLU A 626 -25.79 14.07 -9.26
N ALA A 627 -24.87 14.76 -8.58
CA ALA A 627 -24.21 15.95 -9.13
C ALA A 627 -23.35 15.61 -10.37
N SER A 628 -22.67 14.46 -10.38
CA SER A 628 -21.95 13.95 -11.55
C SER A 628 -22.88 13.69 -12.74
N ILE A 629 -24.08 13.17 -12.49
CA ILE A 629 -25.10 12.94 -13.53
C ILE A 629 -25.58 14.27 -14.10
N ALA A 630 -25.83 15.25 -13.23
CA ALA A 630 -26.26 16.58 -13.65
C ALA A 630 -25.19 17.30 -14.49
N GLU A 631 -23.91 17.19 -14.11
CA GLU A 631 -22.78 17.78 -14.85
C GLU A 631 -22.49 17.04 -16.16
N ASN A 632 -22.56 15.70 -16.14
CA ASN A 632 -22.30 14.84 -17.29
C ASN A 632 -23.31 13.68 -17.34
N PRO A 633 -24.41 13.82 -18.11
CA PRO A 633 -25.43 12.78 -18.23
C PRO A 633 -24.90 11.43 -18.74
N ALA A 634 -23.79 11.42 -19.50
CA ALA A 634 -23.17 10.17 -19.96
C ALA A 634 -22.60 9.32 -18.81
N SER A 635 -22.38 9.91 -17.63
CA SER A 635 -21.95 9.19 -16.42
C SER A 635 -23.08 8.37 -15.77
N GLN A 636 -24.35 8.63 -16.10
CA GLN A 636 -25.52 8.04 -15.42
C GLN A 636 -25.48 6.52 -15.27
N PRO A 637 -25.20 5.71 -16.31
CA PRO A 637 -25.20 4.26 -16.14
C PRO A 637 -24.20 3.75 -15.10
N ASN A 638 -23.09 4.47 -14.93
CA ASN A 638 -22.03 4.18 -13.97
C ASN A 638 -22.37 4.77 -12.58
N SER A 639 -22.77 6.04 -12.51
CA SER A 639 -23.21 6.68 -11.27
C SER A 639 -24.38 5.91 -10.61
N ASP A 640 -25.36 5.44 -11.38
CA ASP A 640 -26.49 4.64 -10.90
C ASP A 640 -26.05 3.34 -10.23
N HIS A 641 -24.99 2.72 -10.74
CA HIS A 641 -24.43 1.51 -10.16
C HIS A 641 -23.88 1.78 -8.75
N TYR A 642 -23.11 2.85 -8.57
CA TYR A 642 -22.56 3.18 -7.26
C TYR A 642 -23.56 3.81 -6.28
N VAL A 643 -24.60 4.50 -6.78
CA VAL A 643 -25.75 4.91 -5.95
C VAL A 643 -26.46 3.68 -5.38
N ALA A 644 -26.68 2.64 -6.20
CA ALA A 644 -27.27 1.39 -5.74
C ALA A 644 -26.40 0.70 -4.67
N LEU A 645 -25.07 0.69 -4.83
CA LEU A 645 -24.15 0.17 -3.80
C LEU A 645 -24.20 0.98 -2.50
N ALA A 646 -24.24 2.31 -2.57
CA ALA A 646 -24.36 3.15 -1.38
C ALA A 646 -25.68 2.91 -0.63
N LEU A 647 -26.79 2.74 -1.36
CA LEU A 647 -28.09 2.38 -0.79
C LEU A 647 -28.06 0.99 -0.14
N ALA A 648 -27.42 0.01 -0.78
CA ALA A 648 -27.23 -1.32 -0.21
C ALA A 648 -26.41 -1.29 1.10
N GLY A 649 -25.34 -0.49 1.14
CA GLY A 649 -24.52 -0.29 2.34
C GLY A 649 -25.32 0.34 3.51
N ARG A 650 -26.16 1.34 3.23
CA ARG A 650 -27.10 1.89 4.22
C ARG A 650 -28.09 0.85 4.71
N ALA A 651 -28.67 0.06 3.80
CA ALA A 651 -29.62 -0.97 4.17
C ALA A 651 -28.98 -2.03 5.08
N ARG A 652 -27.72 -2.37 4.81
CA ARG A 652 -26.94 -3.29 5.65
C ARG A 652 -26.72 -2.75 7.06
N LEU A 653 -26.35 -1.49 7.19
CA LEU A 653 -26.22 -0.83 8.50
C LEU A 653 -27.56 -0.80 9.23
N ALA A 654 -28.66 -0.43 8.56
CA ALA A 654 -29.99 -0.43 9.16
C ALA A 654 -30.41 -1.82 9.66
N PHE A 655 -30.13 -2.86 8.87
CA PHE A 655 -30.34 -4.25 9.26
C PHE A 655 -29.52 -4.63 10.51
N GLU A 656 -28.22 -4.32 10.52
CA GLU A 656 -27.33 -4.61 11.66
C GLU A 656 -27.78 -3.90 12.96
N HIS A 657 -28.50 -2.77 12.85
CA HIS A 657 -29.06 -2.01 13.98
C HIS A 657 -30.51 -2.40 14.35
N GLY A 658 -31.10 -3.37 13.65
CA GLY A 658 -32.49 -3.79 13.88
C GLY A 658 -33.56 -2.85 13.30
N ASP A 659 -33.18 -1.81 12.55
CA ASP A 659 -34.11 -0.97 11.80
C ASP A 659 -34.49 -1.66 10.48
N HIS A 660 -35.32 -2.70 10.61
CA HIS A 660 -35.71 -3.52 9.47
C HIS A 660 -36.55 -2.75 8.43
N GLU A 661 -37.33 -1.76 8.85
CA GLU A 661 -38.14 -0.95 7.92
C GLU A 661 -37.26 -0.09 7.02
N ARG A 662 -36.24 0.56 7.59
CA ARG A 662 -35.26 1.30 6.80
C ARG A 662 -34.44 0.38 5.91
N ALA A 663 -34.04 -0.79 6.42
CA ALA A 663 -33.31 -1.78 5.63
C ALA A 663 -34.10 -2.22 4.38
N VAL A 664 -35.40 -2.51 4.53
CA VAL A 664 -36.26 -2.82 3.38
C VAL A 664 -36.36 -1.65 2.42
N LEU A 665 -36.57 -0.43 2.92
CA LEU A 665 -36.70 0.77 2.08
C LEU A 665 -35.45 1.01 1.21
N ASP A 666 -34.26 0.97 1.83
CA ASP A 666 -33.00 1.23 1.14
C ASP A 666 -32.63 0.11 0.15
N LEU A 667 -32.93 -1.16 0.47
CA LEU A 667 -32.74 -2.29 -0.47
C LEU A 667 -33.62 -2.16 -1.72
N LEU A 668 -34.91 -1.83 -1.54
CA LEU A 668 -35.82 -1.64 -2.66
C LEU A 668 -35.37 -0.48 -3.55
N ALA A 669 -34.89 0.61 -2.94
CA ALA A 669 -34.34 1.75 -3.66
C ALA A 669 -33.07 1.36 -4.45
N ALA A 670 -32.18 0.54 -3.87
CA ALA A 670 -31.00 0.04 -4.55
C ALA A 670 -31.34 -0.79 -5.79
N PHE A 671 -32.25 -1.77 -5.65
CA PHE A 671 -32.70 -2.60 -6.76
C PHE A 671 -33.42 -1.79 -7.83
N ALA A 672 -34.23 -0.80 -7.46
CA ALA A 672 -34.91 0.08 -8.41
C ALA A 672 -33.92 0.97 -9.19
N ARG A 673 -32.85 1.47 -8.52
CA ARG A 673 -31.87 2.35 -9.17
C ARG A 673 -31.02 1.62 -10.20
N LYS A 674 -30.51 0.43 -9.87
CA LYS A 674 -29.69 -0.38 -10.77
C LYS A 674 -29.82 -1.88 -10.45
N PRO A 675 -30.79 -2.60 -11.06
CA PRO A 675 -30.97 -4.03 -10.82
C PRO A 675 -29.70 -4.86 -11.04
N ALA A 676 -28.93 -4.55 -12.10
CA ALA A 676 -27.69 -5.26 -12.43
C ALA A 676 -26.56 -5.10 -11.39
N ALA A 677 -26.68 -4.16 -10.44
CA ALA A 677 -25.72 -4.00 -9.34
C ALA A 677 -26.04 -4.89 -8.13
N ALA A 678 -27.19 -5.57 -8.10
CA ALA A 678 -27.68 -6.28 -6.92
C ALA A 678 -26.71 -7.34 -6.36
N ALA A 679 -25.99 -8.04 -7.23
CA ALA A 679 -24.98 -9.06 -6.88
C ALA A 679 -23.55 -8.51 -6.82
N THR A 680 -23.36 -7.20 -7.02
CA THR A 680 -22.02 -6.59 -6.94
C THR A 680 -21.60 -6.52 -5.49
N LEU A 681 -20.39 -7.00 -5.21
CA LEU A 681 -19.79 -6.97 -3.88
C LEU A 681 -19.28 -5.56 -3.59
N ASP A 682 -19.59 -5.07 -2.39
CA ASP A 682 -18.99 -3.87 -1.84
C ASP A 682 -17.52 -4.13 -1.42
N GLY A 683 -16.82 -3.11 -0.91
CA GLY A 683 -15.46 -3.27 -0.38
C GLY A 683 -15.38 -4.17 0.86
N LEU A 684 -16.49 -4.70 1.36
CA LEU A 684 -16.60 -5.61 2.50
C LEU A 684 -17.01 -7.03 2.06
N ASN A 685 -16.97 -7.31 0.75
CA ASN A 685 -17.38 -8.58 0.14
C ASN A 685 -18.83 -8.96 0.46
N LEU A 686 -19.73 -7.97 0.53
CA LEU A 686 -21.16 -8.19 0.70
C LEU A 686 -21.94 -7.58 -0.46
N SER A 687 -22.94 -8.30 -0.95
CA SER A 687 -23.87 -7.76 -1.95
C SER A 687 -25.20 -7.30 -1.33
N ALA A 688 -25.97 -6.56 -2.12
CA ALA A 688 -27.35 -6.21 -1.75
C ALA A 688 -28.23 -7.46 -1.64
N VAL A 689 -27.98 -8.47 -2.49
CA VAL A 689 -28.68 -9.76 -2.44
C VAL A 689 -28.37 -10.52 -1.15
N ASP A 690 -27.12 -10.55 -0.69
CA ASP A 690 -26.76 -11.23 0.57
C ASP A 690 -27.45 -10.56 1.76
N THR A 691 -27.45 -9.22 1.77
CA THR A 691 -28.13 -8.43 2.79
C THR A 691 -29.65 -8.68 2.77
N ALA A 692 -30.26 -8.74 1.59
CA ALA A 692 -31.69 -9.04 1.44
C ALA A 692 -32.04 -10.46 1.92
N LYS A 693 -31.21 -11.47 1.62
CA LYS A 693 -31.40 -12.86 2.10
C LYS A 693 -31.31 -12.95 3.62
N MET A 694 -30.32 -12.29 4.23
CA MET A 694 -30.17 -12.23 5.70
C MET A 694 -31.36 -11.51 6.36
N LEU A 695 -31.78 -10.39 5.78
CA LEU A 695 -32.95 -9.63 6.26
C LEU A 695 -34.23 -10.47 6.17
N LEU A 696 -34.43 -11.24 5.10
CA LEU A 696 -35.58 -12.13 4.96
C LEU A 696 -35.66 -13.18 6.07
N ALA A 697 -34.55 -13.84 6.37
CA ALA A 697 -34.51 -14.81 7.47
C ALA A 697 -34.90 -14.14 8.79
N ARG A 698 -34.34 -12.96 9.07
CA ARG A 698 -34.61 -12.21 10.31
C ARG A 698 -36.05 -11.70 10.42
N LEU A 699 -36.63 -11.23 9.32
CA LEU A 699 -38.03 -10.79 9.28
C LEU A 699 -39.01 -11.94 9.52
N GLY A 700 -38.70 -13.13 9.00
CA GLY A 700 -39.48 -14.35 9.22
C GLY A 700 -39.47 -14.78 10.69
N GLU A 701 -38.30 -14.78 11.34
CA GLU A 701 -38.17 -15.03 12.78
C GLU A 701 -38.98 -14.00 13.62
N GLY A 702 -39.01 -12.76 13.17
CA GLY A 702 -39.71 -11.66 13.84
C GLY A 702 -41.21 -11.55 13.52
N GLY A 703 -41.78 -12.44 12.70
CA GLY A 703 -43.19 -12.40 12.29
C GLY A 703 -43.58 -11.14 11.48
N ARG A 704 -42.63 -10.52 10.78
CA ARG A 704 -42.82 -9.32 9.97
C ARG A 704 -43.12 -9.68 8.51
N ASP A 705 -44.20 -10.42 8.30
CA ASP A 705 -44.56 -11.01 7.01
C ASP A 705 -44.76 -9.96 5.90
N ASP A 706 -45.26 -8.78 6.27
CA ASP A 706 -45.48 -7.65 5.37
C ASP A 706 -44.16 -7.17 4.73
N LEU A 707 -43.13 -6.99 5.55
CA LEU A 707 -41.80 -6.60 5.11
C LEU A 707 -41.11 -7.73 4.35
N ALA A 708 -41.23 -8.96 4.84
CA ALA A 708 -40.63 -10.13 4.21
C ALA A 708 -41.20 -10.37 2.80
N GLN A 709 -42.50 -10.13 2.59
CA GLN A 709 -43.11 -10.24 1.27
C GLN A 709 -42.58 -9.19 0.29
N ARG A 710 -42.37 -7.95 0.75
CA ARG A 710 -41.81 -6.88 -0.08
C ARG A 710 -40.40 -7.21 -0.57
N VAL A 711 -39.53 -7.73 0.31
CA VAL A 711 -38.16 -8.12 -0.07
C VAL A 711 -38.17 -9.32 -1.01
N ARG A 712 -39.02 -10.34 -0.76
CA ARG A 712 -39.17 -11.50 -1.66
C ARG A 712 -39.56 -11.08 -3.07
N SER A 713 -40.62 -10.27 -3.20
CA SER A 713 -41.08 -9.82 -4.51
C SER A 713 -40.02 -8.99 -5.26
N ALA A 714 -39.16 -8.26 -4.54
CA ALA A 714 -38.08 -7.52 -5.15
C ALA A 714 -36.93 -8.44 -5.63
N LEU A 715 -36.59 -9.48 -4.87
CA LEU A 715 -35.61 -10.49 -5.30
C LEU A 715 -36.12 -11.29 -6.52
N GLU A 716 -37.41 -11.65 -6.53
CA GLU A 716 -38.05 -12.36 -7.66
C GLU A 716 -38.06 -11.54 -8.96
N ALA A 717 -37.99 -10.21 -8.86
CA ALA A 717 -37.94 -9.31 -10.02
C ALA A 717 -36.53 -9.14 -10.60
N LEU A 718 -35.47 -9.60 -9.90
CA LEU A 718 -34.10 -9.56 -10.39
C LEU A 718 -33.84 -10.70 -11.39
N ASP A 719 -32.80 -10.55 -12.20
CA ASP A 719 -32.27 -11.65 -13.00
C ASP A 719 -31.84 -12.80 -12.07
N PRO A 720 -32.35 -14.03 -12.24
CA PRO A 720 -31.98 -15.19 -11.41
C PRO A 720 -30.47 -15.43 -11.31
N ALA A 721 -29.69 -15.08 -12.34
CA ALA A 721 -28.23 -15.21 -12.32
C ALA A 721 -27.58 -14.33 -11.24
N LEU A 722 -28.21 -13.23 -10.83
CA LEU A 722 -27.74 -12.35 -9.76
C LEU A 722 -28.03 -12.92 -8.36
N LEU A 723 -28.86 -13.96 -8.25
CA LEU A 723 -29.19 -14.60 -6.98
C LEU A 723 -28.25 -15.77 -6.65
N GLU A 724 -27.43 -16.19 -7.61
CA GLU A 724 -26.41 -17.22 -7.43
C GLU A 724 -25.34 -16.78 -6.42
N LEU A 725 -24.70 -17.76 -5.78
CA LEU A 725 -23.56 -17.47 -4.90
C LEU A 725 -22.38 -16.88 -5.70
N PRO A 726 -21.58 -15.99 -5.08
CA PRO A 726 -20.33 -15.53 -5.67
C PRO A 726 -19.46 -16.69 -6.13
N ALA A 727 -18.65 -16.47 -7.17
CA ALA A 727 -17.84 -17.54 -7.78
C ALA A 727 -16.89 -18.24 -6.79
N TYR A 728 -16.47 -17.57 -5.72
CA TYR A 728 -15.62 -18.15 -4.68
C TYR A 728 -16.37 -19.00 -3.64
N GLU A 729 -17.71 -18.91 -3.59
CA GLU A 729 -18.59 -19.69 -2.70
C GLU A 729 -19.31 -20.84 -3.42
N ARG A 730 -19.30 -20.85 -4.76
CA ARG A 730 -19.80 -21.99 -5.53
C ARG A 730 -18.87 -23.19 -5.31
N GLU A 731 -19.44 -24.34 -4.95
CA GLU A 731 -18.69 -25.59 -4.86
C GLU A 731 -17.86 -25.78 -6.14
N LEU A 732 -16.54 -25.91 -5.97
CA LEU A 732 -15.68 -26.29 -7.09
C LEU A 732 -16.19 -27.64 -7.63
N PRO A 733 -16.30 -27.81 -8.95
CA PRO A 733 -16.67 -29.10 -9.51
C PRO A 733 -15.77 -30.19 -8.92
N PRO A 734 -16.33 -31.36 -8.52
CA PRO A 734 -15.50 -32.45 -8.01
C PRO A 734 -14.36 -32.73 -9.00
N ASP A 735 -13.16 -32.94 -8.47
CA ASP A 735 -11.83 -32.93 -9.13
C ASP A 735 -11.62 -33.88 -10.35
N GLY A 736 -12.68 -34.42 -10.96
CA GLY A 736 -12.63 -35.40 -12.04
C GLY A 736 -12.45 -34.84 -13.47
N ALA A 737 -12.41 -33.52 -13.69
CA ALA A 737 -12.43 -32.95 -15.04
C ALA A 737 -11.19 -32.10 -15.42
N ARG A 738 -10.08 -32.19 -14.68
CA ARG A 738 -8.79 -31.65 -15.16
C ARG A 738 -8.12 -32.67 -16.09
N GLY A 739 -8.48 -32.57 -17.37
CA GLY A 739 -7.73 -33.21 -18.45
C GLY A 739 -6.23 -32.88 -18.31
N ARG A 740 -5.41 -33.94 -18.26
CA ARG A 740 -3.96 -33.88 -18.37
C ARG A 740 -3.57 -33.00 -19.57
N ARG A 741 -3.07 -31.80 -19.32
CA ARG A 741 -2.15 -31.14 -20.25
C ARG A 741 -0.74 -31.57 -19.83
N SER A 742 -0.07 -32.23 -20.77
CA SER A 742 1.32 -32.69 -20.66
C SER A 742 2.25 -31.52 -20.39
N ARG A 743 3.31 -31.82 -19.63
CA ARG A 743 4.45 -30.96 -19.30
C ARG A 743 5.13 -30.38 -20.52
#